data_AF-A0A2B7WLA6-F1
#
_entry.id   AF-A0A2B7WLA6-F1
#
_cell.length_a   1.000
_cell.length_b   1.000
_cell.length_c   1.000
_cell.angle_alpha   90.00
_cell.angle_beta   90.00
_cell.angle_gamma   90.00
#
_symmetry.space_group_name_H-M   'P 1'
#
loop_
_entity.id
_entity.type
_entity.pdbx_description
1 polymer ?
#
loop_
_entity_poly.entity_id
_entity_poly.type
_entity_poly.pdbx_seq_one_letter_code
_entity_poly.pdbx_strand_id
1 'polypeptide(L)'
;MGIPYLTQHLLTYAQTTWLRNAKNHDPDARTISSVVIDGPGLVYHVYNRLLTWSEPRFNVVEAQPSANEVSIGVMQFLLCLKGLDVRIEKIFFDGALPLKKRPVRLERMDKTQRNLQELCRDTAGGFKVPTIRRKALDIRPEKIFGRRPLSRRFKSLPEPAFVVPTVIEDLKYRWSPEEVLRCTAGVPELQKVVATSGNTENNNDSGGSIFAEITEVVPGEADVYCAIAARDLGCAVLTGDSDLLVHDLGVEGSVVFFDSFEMGEPTPNDTPLVAGAEPYIASRLSIRATQLRPATVAKELGVPSFPRLAYEVQRDSRASFSTIIQRAKGNAAAIENSAKYIAFLKEYDLGGHEATSSARAWIPSNPNAAITDPKLSELYAQYELPAFTVPEEGAHVYLQVLLERHDRRAAWAEGSELRLLAYSLLNLKYSASDRGRRKEAVIEHMRKGRRIAAIPLTLLAEKEVEERLEAFVQQVNAFVSSVYNDDGAAEGCARDPAVLWRAFALYDVLAPMGPEERLGTGKLRRFLERGYCGEKLEWDDIHLHAQMKAVLYSLRVLKEVLVAGEESAKSGLVGERLAELMSEAGSLLGDLPWMRDCAQRPGGIGGDDETGKDTRRVIEGLITLLDEGEDELDLLERYNSCGAEEAWVAAANLPRSRKRKKRRASSGAAEERSPPIAKNAMNMYDILRHVD
;
A
#
# COMPACT_ATOMS: atom_id res chain seq x y z
N MET A 1 16.91 -4.11 7.14
CA MET A 1 16.06 -3.82 8.32
C MET A 1 16.51 -4.72 9.47
N GLY A 2 15.86 -4.65 10.64
CA GLY A 2 16.17 -5.53 11.76
C GLY A 2 17.31 -5.08 12.67
N ILE A 3 18.01 -6.05 13.28
CA ILE A 3 19.10 -5.81 14.24
C ILE A 3 20.24 -5.00 13.60
N PRO A 4 20.54 -3.79 14.11
CA PRO A 4 21.56 -2.92 13.53
C PRO A 4 22.94 -3.58 13.42
N TYR A 5 23.60 -3.40 12.28
CA TYR A 5 24.94 -3.92 11.95
C TYR A 5 25.08 -5.45 11.89
N LEU A 6 24.01 -6.23 12.12
CA LEU A 6 24.05 -7.69 12.07
C LEU A 6 24.57 -8.19 10.72
N THR A 7 23.94 -7.78 9.61
CA THR A 7 24.37 -8.21 8.26
C THR A 7 25.82 -7.84 7.98
N GLN A 8 26.27 -6.63 8.38
CA GLN A 8 27.66 -6.18 8.15
C GLN A 8 28.68 -7.12 8.80
N HIS A 9 28.39 -7.63 9.99
CA HIS A 9 29.25 -8.60 10.67
C HIS A 9 29.21 -10.00 10.05
N LEU A 10 28.11 -10.36 9.40
CA LEU A 10 27.87 -11.72 8.89
C LEU A 10 28.30 -11.94 7.44
N LEU A 11 28.49 -10.87 6.66
CA LEU A 11 28.86 -10.97 5.24
C LEU A 11 30.10 -11.84 4.98
N THR A 12 31.05 -11.91 5.91
CA THR A 12 32.26 -12.75 5.77
C THR A 12 32.00 -14.25 5.91
N TYR A 13 30.87 -14.63 6.51
CA TYR A 13 30.42 -16.01 6.70
C TYR A 13 29.35 -16.41 5.68
N ALA A 14 28.99 -15.46 4.81
CA ALA A 14 27.98 -15.68 3.81
C ALA A 14 28.58 -16.41 2.60
N GLN A 15 27.79 -17.32 2.03
CA GLN A 15 28.23 -18.18 0.95
C GLN A 15 27.61 -17.73 -0.36
N THR A 16 28.43 -17.59 -1.40
CA THR A 16 27.92 -17.34 -2.75
C THR A 16 27.25 -18.61 -3.27
N THR A 17 26.01 -18.48 -3.71
CA THR A 17 25.21 -19.58 -4.27
C THR A 17 24.49 -19.12 -5.53
N TRP A 18 24.18 -20.07 -6.41
CA TRP A 18 23.44 -19.81 -7.63
C TRP A 18 21.97 -20.16 -7.45
N LEU A 19 21.07 -19.31 -7.95
CA LEU A 19 19.70 -19.72 -8.20
C LEU A 19 19.70 -20.72 -9.35
N ARG A 20 18.87 -21.76 -9.27
CA ARG A 20 19.13 -22.99 -10.02
C ARG A 20 19.23 -22.76 -11.54
N ASN A 21 20.35 -23.14 -12.13
CA ASN A 21 20.37 -23.95 -13.35
C ASN A 21 21.67 -24.76 -13.32
N ALA A 22 21.56 -25.99 -12.83
CA ALA A 22 22.70 -26.84 -12.47
C ALA A 22 23.51 -27.39 -13.67
N LYS A 23 23.06 -27.16 -14.91
CA LYS A 23 23.74 -27.69 -16.11
C LYS A 23 24.97 -26.87 -16.55
N ASN A 24 25.05 -25.61 -16.12
CA ASN A 24 26.04 -24.63 -16.59
C ASN A 24 27.04 -24.20 -15.48
N HIS A 25 26.98 -24.84 -14.32
CA HIS A 25 27.81 -24.51 -13.16
C HIS A 25 28.71 -25.68 -12.78
N ASP A 26 29.81 -25.37 -12.10
CA ASP A 26 30.69 -26.37 -11.47
C ASP A 26 29.83 -27.37 -10.67
N PRO A 27 30.00 -28.70 -10.83
CA PRO A 27 29.25 -29.71 -10.07
C PRO A 27 29.32 -29.51 -8.54
N ASP A 28 30.33 -28.81 -8.03
CA ASP A 28 30.47 -28.47 -6.61
C ASP A 28 29.76 -27.16 -6.19
N ALA A 29 29.17 -26.41 -7.14
CA ALA A 29 28.49 -25.15 -6.88
C ALA A 29 27.17 -25.38 -6.13
N ARG A 30 27.03 -24.78 -4.95
CA ARG A 30 25.76 -24.81 -4.18
C ARG A 30 24.68 -24.07 -4.95
N THR A 31 23.52 -24.71 -5.08
CA THR A 31 22.35 -24.15 -5.75
C THR A 31 21.17 -24.03 -4.79
N ILE A 32 20.35 -22.99 -4.99
CA ILE A 32 19.05 -22.85 -4.34
C ILE A 32 17.99 -23.35 -5.30
N SER A 33 17.29 -24.42 -4.92
CA SER A 33 16.23 -25.06 -5.73
C SER A 33 14.82 -24.79 -5.20
N SER A 34 14.68 -24.31 -3.97
CA SER A 34 13.40 -24.01 -3.33
C SER A 34 13.49 -22.78 -2.44
N VAL A 35 12.47 -21.92 -2.52
CA VAL A 35 12.38 -20.69 -1.75
C VAL A 35 10.99 -20.43 -1.19
N VAL A 36 10.96 -19.74 -0.04
CA VAL A 36 9.81 -18.99 0.47
C VAL A 36 10.15 -17.50 0.42
N ILE A 37 9.17 -16.64 0.14
CA ILE A 37 9.40 -15.23 -0.15
C ILE A 37 8.66 -14.34 0.87
N ASP A 38 9.41 -13.44 1.51
CA ASP A 38 8.86 -12.28 2.20
C ASP A 38 8.35 -11.27 1.15
N GLY A 39 7.02 -11.22 1.02
CA GLY A 39 6.30 -10.46 0.01
C GLY A 39 6.55 -8.95 0.10
N PRO A 40 6.31 -8.28 1.25
CA PRO A 40 6.61 -6.86 1.42
C PRO A 40 8.06 -6.54 1.08
N GLY A 41 9.02 -7.35 1.54
CA GLY A 41 10.43 -7.21 1.21
C GLY A 41 10.69 -7.26 -0.30
N LEU A 42 10.07 -8.20 -1.02
CA LEU A 42 10.19 -8.31 -2.48
C LEU A 42 9.63 -7.08 -3.19
N VAL A 43 8.45 -6.61 -2.78
CA VAL A 43 7.79 -5.44 -3.39
C VAL A 43 8.66 -4.20 -3.28
N TYR A 44 9.15 -3.89 -2.08
CA TYR A 44 10.01 -2.73 -1.87
C TYR A 44 11.38 -2.89 -2.53
N HIS A 45 11.91 -4.12 -2.61
CA HIS A 45 13.11 -4.39 -3.38
C HIS A 45 12.90 -4.02 -4.85
N VAL A 46 11.89 -4.58 -5.53
CA VAL A 46 11.60 -4.30 -6.94
C VAL A 46 11.33 -2.81 -7.16
N TYR A 47 10.54 -2.16 -6.30
CA TYR A 47 10.32 -0.71 -6.35
C TYR A 47 11.65 0.07 -6.37
N ASN A 48 12.54 -0.20 -5.40
CA ASN A 48 13.82 0.49 -5.30
C ASN A 48 14.72 0.21 -6.51
N ARG A 49 14.70 -1.02 -7.05
CA ARG A 49 15.43 -1.37 -8.27
C ARG A 49 14.95 -0.56 -9.45
N LEU A 50 13.64 -0.55 -9.71
CA LEU A 50 13.05 0.23 -10.80
C LEU A 50 13.35 1.72 -10.65
N LEU A 51 13.26 2.26 -9.43
CA LEU A 51 13.56 3.67 -9.14
C LEU A 51 15.02 4.05 -9.45
N THR A 52 15.97 3.12 -9.35
CA THR A 52 17.38 3.40 -9.72
C THR A 52 17.56 3.65 -11.22
N TRP A 53 16.62 3.16 -12.04
CA TRP A 53 16.61 3.34 -13.49
C TRP A 53 15.83 4.57 -13.96
N SER A 54 15.17 5.28 -13.04
CA SER A 54 14.43 6.50 -13.35
C SER A 54 15.36 7.61 -13.84
N GLU A 55 14.97 8.24 -14.95
CA GLU A 55 15.80 9.22 -15.60
C GLU A 55 15.88 10.53 -14.80
N PRO A 56 17.07 11.18 -14.70
CA PRO A 56 17.23 12.41 -13.94
C PRO A 56 16.38 13.59 -14.43
N ARG A 57 15.91 13.55 -15.68
CA ARG A 57 15.06 14.59 -16.28
C ARG A 57 13.64 14.63 -15.73
N PHE A 58 13.16 13.61 -15.03
CA PHE A 58 11.83 13.66 -14.44
C PHE A 58 11.87 14.35 -13.07
N ASN A 59 10.78 15.00 -12.67
CA ASN A 59 10.65 15.46 -11.29
C ASN A 59 10.60 14.24 -10.33
N VAL A 60 10.89 14.46 -9.05
CA VAL A 60 11.04 13.36 -8.08
C VAL A 60 9.73 12.59 -7.80
N VAL A 61 8.58 13.20 -8.08
CA VAL A 61 7.27 12.55 -7.93
C VAL A 61 7.01 11.63 -9.12
N GLU A 62 7.13 12.16 -10.34
CA GLU A 62 6.95 11.42 -11.61
C GLU A 62 8.01 10.37 -11.89
N ALA A 63 9.20 10.53 -11.30
CA ALA A 63 10.27 9.56 -11.38
C ALA A 63 9.96 8.26 -10.61
N GLN A 64 9.00 8.27 -9.68
CA GLN A 64 8.67 7.07 -8.93
C GLN A 64 7.97 6.03 -9.83
N PRO A 65 8.35 4.75 -9.74
CA PRO A 65 7.57 3.67 -10.34
C PRO A 65 6.12 3.69 -9.84
N SER A 66 5.17 3.51 -10.75
CA SER A 66 3.76 3.32 -10.36
C SER A 66 3.54 1.95 -9.70
N ALA A 67 2.46 1.79 -8.93
CA ALA A 67 2.12 0.49 -8.34
C ALA A 67 1.97 -0.62 -9.41
N ASN A 68 1.39 -0.28 -10.58
CA ASN A 68 1.30 -1.17 -11.74
C ASN A 68 2.70 -1.57 -12.27
N GLU A 69 3.64 -0.63 -12.40
CA GLU A 69 5.02 -0.93 -12.81
C GLU A 69 5.74 -1.85 -11.82
N VAL A 70 5.55 -1.61 -10.52
CA VAL A 70 6.12 -2.49 -9.49
C VAL A 70 5.52 -3.89 -9.59
N SER A 71 4.20 -4.00 -9.78
CA SER A 71 3.51 -5.28 -9.96
C SER A 71 4.03 -6.07 -11.17
N ILE A 72 4.21 -5.42 -12.33
CA ILE A 72 4.85 -6.03 -13.51
C ILE A 72 6.27 -6.49 -13.18
N GLY A 73 7.05 -5.66 -12.48
CA GLY A 73 8.41 -6.01 -12.06
C GLY A 73 8.47 -7.22 -11.12
N VAL A 74 7.54 -7.31 -10.16
CA VAL A 74 7.42 -8.46 -9.24
C VAL A 74 7.05 -9.71 -10.03
N MET A 75 6.07 -9.63 -10.93
CA MET A 75 5.71 -10.75 -11.80
C MET A 75 6.91 -11.26 -12.62
N GLN A 76 7.66 -10.36 -13.25
CA GLN A 76 8.85 -10.74 -14.02
C GLN A 76 9.94 -11.36 -13.11
N PHE A 77 10.14 -10.86 -11.89
CA PHE A 77 11.05 -11.45 -10.91
C PHE A 77 10.67 -12.90 -10.61
N LEU A 78 9.40 -13.17 -10.33
CA LEU A 78 8.90 -14.53 -10.02
C LEU A 78 9.00 -15.46 -11.23
N LEU A 79 8.74 -14.97 -12.45
CA LEU A 79 8.95 -15.74 -13.68
C LEU A 79 10.41 -16.09 -13.91
N CYS A 80 11.34 -15.20 -13.57
CA CYS A 80 12.77 -15.50 -13.66
C CYS A 80 13.14 -16.66 -12.71
N LEU A 81 12.62 -16.67 -11.48
CA LEU A 81 12.82 -17.78 -10.56
C LEU A 81 12.25 -19.11 -11.11
N LYS A 82 11.01 -19.09 -11.61
CA LYS A 82 10.40 -20.29 -12.22
C LYS A 82 11.18 -20.77 -13.46
N GLY A 83 11.64 -19.84 -14.31
CA GLY A 83 12.47 -20.14 -15.49
C GLY A 83 13.85 -20.71 -15.16
N LEU A 84 14.34 -20.43 -13.95
CA LEU A 84 15.52 -21.02 -13.34
C LEU A 84 15.18 -22.29 -12.53
N ASP A 85 14.05 -22.95 -12.76
CA ASP A 85 13.69 -24.18 -12.02
C ASP A 85 13.78 -24.03 -10.48
N VAL A 86 13.58 -22.81 -9.98
CA VAL A 86 13.48 -22.53 -8.54
C VAL A 86 12.02 -22.64 -8.16
N ARG A 87 11.71 -23.61 -7.29
CA ARG A 87 10.37 -23.79 -6.75
C ARG A 87 10.06 -22.69 -5.74
N ILE A 88 8.97 -21.97 -5.96
CA ILE A 88 8.46 -20.96 -5.02
C ILE A 88 7.37 -21.64 -4.21
N GLU A 89 7.65 -21.97 -2.94
CA GLU A 89 6.72 -22.69 -2.08
C GLU A 89 5.55 -21.79 -1.69
N LYS A 90 5.87 -20.58 -1.18
CA LYS A 90 4.91 -19.57 -0.73
C LYS A 90 5.49 -18.15 -0.82
N ILE A 91 4.59 -17.18 -0.95
CA ILE A 91 4.84 -15.74 -0.88
C ILE A 91 3.93 -15.20 0.22
N PHE A 92 4.51 -14.83 1.36
CA PHE A 92 3.76 -14.37 2.52
C PHE A 92 3.75 -12.84 2.60
N PHE A 93 2.57 -12.27 2.84
CA PHE A 93 2.36 -10.84 3.07
C PHE A 93 1.83 -10.58 4.48
N ASP A 94 2.31 -9.50 5.09
CA ASP A 94 1.88 -9.09 6.43
C ASP A 94 0.36 -8.87 6.49
N GLY A 95 -0.26 -9.34 7.58
CA GLY A 95 -1.57 -8.90 8.02
C GLY A 95 -1.45 -8.02 9.26
N ALA A 96 -1.87 -8.54 10.42
CA ALA A 96 -1.90 -7.78 11.65
C ALA A 96 -0.53 -7.71 12.35
N LEU A 97 -0.15 -6.51 12.79
CA LEU A 97 1.09 -6.34 13.54
C LEU A 97 0.84 -6.51 15.04
N PRO A 98 1.73 -7.24 15.75
CA PRO A 98 1.60 -7.41 17.19
C PRO A 98 1.55 -6.08 17.96
N LEU A 99 0.77 -6.07 19.05
CA LEU A 99 0.56 -4.90 19.92
C LEU A 99 1.87 -4.21 20.33
N LYS A 100 2.90 -5.00 20.67
CA LYS A 100 4.22 -4.52 21.10
C LYS A 100 4.96 -3.69 20.02
N LYS A 101 4.62 -3.86 18.74
CA LYS A 101 5.24 -3.14 17.61
C LYS A 101 4.43 -1.90 17.17
N ARG A 102 3.29 -1.58 17.80
CA ARG A 102 2.53 -0.34 17.55
C ARG A 102 3.42 0.93 17.65
N PRO A 103 4.30 1.10 18.66
CA PRO A 103 5.17 2.28 18.72
C PRO A 103 6.15 2.36 17.54
N VAL A 104 6.70 1.23 17.11
CA VAL A 104 7.62 1.15 15.95
C VAL A 104 6.89 1.57 14.68
N ARG A 105 5.63 1.18 14.51
CA ARG A 105 4.81 1.63 13.38
C ARG A 105 4.61 3.15 13.38
N LEU A 106 4.26 3.74 14.53
CA LEU A 106 4.08 5.19 14.65
C LEU A 106 5.38 5.93 14.32
N GLU A 107 6.53 5.42 14.79
CA GLU A 107 7.84 5.99 14.45
C GLU A 107 8.13 5.94 12.94
N ARG A 108 7.82 4.82 12.27
CA ARG A 108 7.95 4.68 10.81
C ARG A 108 7.04 5.68 10.08
N MET A 109 5.79 5.84 10.53
CA MET A 109 4.85 6.80 9.94
C MET A 109 5.31 8.24 10.14
N ASP A 110 5.80 8.61 11.34
CA ASP A 110 6.36 9.94 11.62
C ASP A 110 7.60 10.22 10.76
N LYS A 111 8.44 9.20 10.51
CA LYS A 111 9.59 9.33 9.61
C LYS A 111 9.13 9.63 8.17
N THR A 112 8.15 8.89 7.65
CA THR A 112 7.59 9.14 6.32
C THR A 112 6.94 10.52 6.22
N GLN A 113 6.24 10.96 7.27
CA GLN A 113 5.67 12.30 7.34
C GLN A 113 6.75 13.40 7.32
N ARG A 114 7.86 13.21 8.04
CA ARG A 114 9.00 14.15 8.02
C ARG A 114 9.64 14.23 6.63
N ASN A 115 9.85 13.08 5.97
CA ASN A 115 10.35 13.02 4.59
C ASN A 115 9.44 13.79 3.62
N LEU A 116 8.11 13.64 3.75
CA LEU A 116 7.15 14.40 2.96
C LEU A 116 7.26 15.91 3.22
N GLN A 117 7.38 16.31 4.48
CA GLN A 117 7.53 17.72 4.85
C GLN A 117 8.79 18.34 4.26
N GLU A 118 9.93 17.63 4.33
CA GLU A 118 11.18 18.07 3.71
C GLU A 118 11.03 18.20 2.20
N LEU A 119 10.43 17.20 1.54
CA LEU A 119 10.17 17.24 0.11
C LEU A 119 9.30 18.45 -0.30
N CYS A 120 8.20 18.72 0.40
CA CYS A 120 7.36 19.89 0.14
C CYS A 120 8.14 21.20 0.31
N ARG A 121 8.92 21.33 1.38
CA ARG A 121 9.71 22.54 1.65
C ARG A 121 10.74 22.78 0.55
N ASP A 122 11.46 21.73 0.16
CA ASP A 122 12.56 21.82 -0.81
C ASP A 122 12.05 22.07 -2.24
N THR A 123 10.74 21.87 -2.49
CA THR A 123 10.07 22.07 -3.78
C THR A 123 8.94 23.11 -3.72
N ALA A 124 8.91 23.97 -2.69
CA ALA A 124 7.86 24.97 -2.50
C ALA A 124 7.76 26.00 -3.63
N GLY A 125 8.88 26.27 -4.34
CA GLY A 125 8.90 27.11 -5.55
C GLY A 125 8.52 26.37 -6.85
N GLY A 126 7.93 25.18 -6.73
CA GLY A 126 7.65 24.27 -7.84
C GLY A 126 8.83 23.35 -8.16
N PHE A 127 8.56 22.31 -8.96
CA PHE A 127 9.60 21.38 -9.39
C PHE A 127 10.49 22.03 -10.45
N LYS A 128 11.81 22.06 -10.20
CA LYS A 128 12.82 22.63 -11.12
C LYS A 128 12.79 22.01 -12.52
N VAL A 129 12.36 20.75 -12.62
CA VAL A 129 12.21 20.06 -13.90
C VAL A 129 10.73 19.79 -14.13
N PRO A 130 10.09 20.43 -15.13
CA PRO A 130 8.65 20.28 -15.37
C PRO A 130 8.32 19.02 -16.15
N THR A 131 9.33 18.25 -16.59
CA THR A 131 9.11 17.11 -17.48
C THR A 131 8.33 16.00 -16.76
N ILE A 132 7.16 15.72 -17.30
CA ILE A 132 6.27 14.63 -16.89
C ILE A 132 6.61 13.38 -17.69
N ARG A 133 6.58 12.24 -17.01
CA ARG A 133 6.88 10.96 -17.63
C ARG A 133 5.61 10.41 -18.27
N ARG A 134 5.53 10.48 -19.61
CA ARG A 134 4.37 9.94 -20.36
C ARG A 134 4.46 8.43 -20.55
N LYS A 135 5.65 7.90 -20.83
CA LYS A 135 5.84 6.47 -21.07
C LYS A 135 5.97 5.66 -19.78
N ALA A 136 5.55 4.40 -19.82
CA ALA A 136 5.84 3.40 -18.80
C ALA A 136 7.36 3.21 -18.61
N LEU A 137 7.79 2.70 -17.44
CA LEU A 137 9.17 2.22 -17.32
C LEU A 137 9.33 1.01 -18.23
N ASP A 138 10.45 0.94 -18.94
CA ASP A 138 10.87 -0.30 -19.59
C ASP A 138 11.38 -1.25 -18.49
N ILE A 139 10.60 -2.29 -18.19
CA ILE A 139 10.84 -3.27 -17.13
C ILE A 139 11.36 -4.54 -17.78
N ARG A 140 12.59 -4.93 -17.41
CA ARG A 140 13.27 -6.12 -17.91
C ARG A 140 14.07 -6.80 -16.79
N PRO A 141 14.36 -8.10 -16.91
CA PRO A 141 15.17 -8.84 -15.93
C PRO A 141 16.50 -8.15 -15.60
N GLU A 142 17.19 -7.54 -16.58
CA GLU A 142 18.47 -6.88 -16.36
C GLU A 142 18.36 -5.67 -15.44
N LYS A 143 17.22 -4.99 -15.43
CA LYS A 143 16.97 -3.85 -14.55
C LYS A 143 16.53 -4.27 -13.15
N ILE A 144 15.83 -5.39 -13.06
CA ILE A 144 15.40 -5.98 -11.80
C ILE A 144 16.63 -6.52 -11.05
N PHE A 145 17.46 -7.34 -11.71
CA PHE A 145 18.62 -8.02 -11.11
C PHE A 145 19.96 -7.28 -11.28
N GLY A 146 20.06 -6.25 -12.14
CA GLY A 146 21.28 -5.45 -12.34
C GLY A 146 21.54 -4.36 -11.28
N ARG A 147 22.75 -4.35 -10.70
CA ARG A 147 23.13 -3.41 -9.64
C ARG A 147 23.34 -1.99 -10.15
N ARG A 148 22.54 -1.05 -9.63
CA ARG A 148 22.71 0.39 -9.82
C ARG A 148 22.46 1.12 -8.50
N PRO A 149 23.33 2.05 -8.06
CA PRO A 149 23.12 2.77 -6.82
C PRO A 149 21.93 3.73 -6.93
N LEU A 150 21.11 3.78 -5.89
CA LEU A 150 20.01 4.74 -5.81
C LEU A 150 20.56 6.17 -5.70
N SER A 151 20.10 7.04 -6.60
CA SER A 151 20.49 8.45 -6.60
C SER A 151 20.12 9.14 -5.28
N ARG A 152 20.99 10.04 -4.79
CA ARG A 152 20.78 10.75 -3.52
C ARG A 152 19.45 11.49 -3.44
N ARG A 153 18.97 12.02 -4.57
CA ARG A 153 17.68 12.74 -4.67
C ARG A 153 16.45 11.88 -4.33
N PHE A 154 16.59 10.57 -4.33
CA PHE A 154 15.50 9.63 -4.05
C PHE A 154 15.57 9.03 -2.64
N LYS A 155 16.68 9.22 -1.90
CA LYS A 155 16.89 8.61 -0.58
C LYS A 155 15.97 9.13 0.51
N SER A 156 15.52 10.38 0.40
CA SER A 156 14.61 11.03 1.36
C SER A 156 13.16 11.06 0.86
N LEU A 157 12.84 10.36 -0.23
CA LEU A 157 11.46 10.33 -0.69
C LEU A 157 10.58 9.48 0.25
N PRO A 158 9.34 9.91 0.51
CA PRO A 158 8.37 9.05 1.15
C PRO A 158 8.09 7.84 0.24
N GLU A 159 7.89 6.68 0.86
CA GLU A 159 7.52 5.46 0.14
C GLU A 159 6.14 5.64 -0.51
N PRO A 160 5.94 5.13 -1.73
CA PRO A 160 4.66 5.24 -2.41
C PRO A 160 3.58 4.44 -1.68
N ALA A 161 2.43 5.06 -1.48
CA ALA A 161 1.28 4.39 -0.91
C ALA A 161 0.73 3.31 -1.87
N PHE A 162 0.11 2.29 -1.29
CA PHE A 162 -0.66 1.24 -1.98
C PHE A 162 0.10 0.27 -2.88
N VAL A 163 1.42 0.37 -3.00
CA VAL A 163 2.19 -0.55 -3.86
C VAL A 163 2.06 -2.01 -3.41
N VAL A 164 2.12 -2.28 -2.10
CA VAL A 164 1.97 -3.63 -1.55
C VAL A 164 0.57 -4.22 -1.81
N PRO A 165 -0.56 -3.58 -1.44
CA PRO A 165 -1.89 -4.13 -1.73
C PRO A 165 -2.15 -4.30 -3.24
N THR A 166 -1.63 -3.42 -4.10
CA THR A 166 -1.70 -3.63 -5.55
C THR A 166 -1.02 -4.92 -5.99
N VAL A 167 0.16 -5.22 -5.46
CA VAL A 167 0.88 -6.44 -5.82
C VAL A 167 0.15 -7.69 -5.31
N ILE A 168 -0.36 -7.65 -4.08
CA ILE A 168 -1.15 -8.78 -3.51
C ILE A 168 -2.34 -9.09 -4.42
N GLU A 169 -3.11 -8.07 -4.76
CA GLU A 169 -4.27 -8.18 -5.64
C GLU A 169 -3.91 -8.74 -7.02
N ASP A 170 -2.86 -8.21 -7.65
CA ASP A 170 -2.44 -8.66 -8.98
C ASP A 170 -1.91 -10.11 -8.96
N LEU A 171 -1.17 -10.51 -7.92
CA LEU A 171 -0.72 -11.89 -7.72
C LEU A 171 -1.88 -12.86 -7.47
N LYS A 172 -3.00 -12.38 -6.93
CA LYS A 172 -4.20 -13.20 -6.73
C LYS A 172 -5.07 -13.32 -7.98
N TYR A 173 -5.24 -12.22 -8.72
CA TYR A 173 -6.31 -12.16 -9.72
C TYR A 173 -5.86 -11.78 -11.13
N ARG A 174 -4.72 -11.12 -11.30
CA ARG A 174 -4.35 -10.52 -12.59
C ARG A 174 -3.54 -11.44 -13.48
N TRP A 175 -2.53 -12.12 -12.95
CA TRP A 175 -1.50 -12.77 -13.78
C TRP A 175 -1.94 -14.11 -14.36
N SER A 176 -3.01 -14.12 -15.15
CA SER A 176 -3.35 -15.26 -16.01
C SER A 176 -2.26 -15.47 -17.07
N PRO A 177 -2.15 -16.66 -17.69
CA PRO A 177 -1.19 -16.90 -18.76
C PRO A 177 -1.25 -15.85 -19.88
N GLU A 178 -2.45 -15.41 -20.28
CA GLU A 178 -2.67 -14.42 -21.33
C GLU A 178 -2.15 -13.04 -20.92
N GLU A 179 -2.46 -12.61 -19.70
CA GLU A 179 -2.03 -11.32 -19.18
C GLU A 179 -0.51 -11.26 -18.99
N VAL A 180 0.08 -12.36 -18.54
CA VAL A 180 1.53 -12.50 -18.43
C VAL A 180 2.18 -12.38 -19.81
N LEU A 181 1.67 -13.08 -20.83
CA LEU A 181 2.18 -12.98 -22.20
C LEU A 181 2.07 -11.55 -22.74
N ARG A 182 0.94 -10.87 -22.48
CA ARG A 182 0.74 -9.46 -22.86
C ARG A 182 1.79 -8.55 -22.24
N CYS A 183 2.01 -8.64 -20.92
CA CYS A 183 2.96 -7.80 -20.20
C CYS A 183 4.44 -8.18 -20.41
N THR A 184 4.71 -9.36 -20.97
CA THR A 184 6.07 -9.84 -21.31
C THR A 184 6.33 -9.85 -22.82
N ALA A 185 5.50 -9.21 -23.63
CA ALA A 185 5.67 -9.09 -25.08
C ALA A 185 7.07 -8.57 -25.49
N GLY A 186 7.63 -7.65 -24.70
CA GLY A 186 8.97 -7.08 -24.92
C GLY A 186 10.13 -7.87 -24.30
N VAL A 187 9.88 -9.02 -23.68
CA VAL A 187 10.88 -9.86 -22.99
C VAL A 187 10.70 -11.32 -23.43
N PRO A 188 11.18 -11.70 -24.63
CA PRO A 188 10.93 -13.02 -25.23
C PRO A 188 11.40 -14.20 -24.36
N GLU A 189 12.39 -13.97 -23.50
CA GLU A 189 12.97 -15.00 -22.63
C GLU A 189 11.97 -15.50 -21.59
N LEU A 190 11.03 -14.65 -21.13
CA LEU A 190 10.03 -15.01 -20.12
C LEU A 190 8.80 -15.69 -20.72
N GLN A 191 8.50 -15.49 -22.00
CA GLN A 191 7.30 -16.06 -22.64
C GLN A 191 7.30 -17.60 -22.67
N LYS A 192 8.49 -18.20 -22.85
CA LYS A 192 8.64 -19.67 -22.87
C LYS A 192 8.37 -20.32 -21.51
N VAL A 193 8.59 -19.58 -20.41
CA VAL A 193 8.34 -20.09 -19.04
C VAL A 193 6.86 -20.39 -18.86
N VAL A 194 5.98 -19.55 -19.41
CA VAL A 194 4.52 -19.72 -19.35
C VAL A 194 4.07 -20.94 -20.14
N ALA A 195 4.55 -21.11 -21.38
CA ALA A 195 4.19 -22.23 -22.23
C ALA A 195 4.59 -23.60 -21.65
N THR A 196 5.72 -23.66 -20.93
CA THR A 196 6.21 -24.90 -20.31
C THR A 196 5.45 -25.24 -19.02
N SER A 197 4.91 -24.23 -18.33
CA SER A 197 4.16 -24.39 -17.08
C SER A 197 2.69 -24.81 -17.29
N GLY A 198 2.18 -24.72 -18.53
CA GLY A 198 0.78 -25.02 -18.87
C GLY A 198 0.46 -26.50 -19.12
N ASN A 199 1.43 -27.42 -19.02
CA ASN A 199 1.26 -28.83 -19.36
C ASN A 199 0.96 -29.76 -18.17
N THR A 200 0.58 -29.23 -17.00
CA THR A 200 0.09 -30.08 -15.90
C THR A 200 -1.36 -30.48 -16.19
N GLU A 201 -1.51 -31.70 -16.69
CA GLU A 201 -2.77 -32.40 -16.94
C GLU A 201 -3.64 -32.42 -15.67
N ASN A 202 -4.71 -31.60 -15.66
CA ASN A 202 -6.05 -31.94 -15.17
C ASN A 202 -7.00 -30.75 -15.34
N ASN A 203 -7.79 -30.83 -16.42
CA ASN A 203 -9.18 -30.41 -16.56
C ASN A 203 -9.72 -29.16 -15.82
N ASN A 204 -10.30 -28.31 -16.67
CA ASN A 204 -11.41 -27.39 -16.43
C ASN A 204 -11.10 -26.06 -15.70
N ASP A 205 -11.10 -24.99 -16.51
CA ASP A 205 -11.75 -23.74 -16.18
C ASP A 205 -11.21 -22.92 -15.00
N SER A 206 -9.99 -22.40 -15.11
CA SER A 206 -9.68 -21.20 -14.33
C SER A 206 -8.75 -20.27 -15.11
N GLY A 207 -9.30 -19.21 -15.71
CA GLY A 207 -8.55 -18.03 -16.15
C GLY A 207 -7.91 -17.23 -14.99
N GLY A 208 -7.55 -17.91 -13.90
CA GLY A 208 -7.01 -17.33 -12.68
C GLY A 208 -5.50 -17.08 -12.76
N SER A 209 -4.97 -16.36 -11.77
CA SER A 209 -3.54 -16.04 -11.74
C SER A 209 -2.66 -17.26 -11.45
N ILE A 210 -1.54 -17.40 -12.18
CA ILE A 210 -0.54 -18.47 -11.98
C ILE A 210 0.25 -18.36 -10.65
N PHE A 211 -0.02 -17.33 -9.85
CA PHE A 211 0.57 -17.11 -8.53
C PHE A 211 -0.46 -17.13 -7.40
N ALA A 212 -1.75 -17.36 -7.69
CA ALA A 212 -2.83 -17.21 -6.73
C ALA A 212 -2.70 -18.16 -5.53
N GLU A 213 -2.34 -19.42 -5.77
CA GLU A 213 -2.26 -20.47 -4.73
C GLU A 213 -1.04 -20.33 -3.82
N ILE A 214 0.04 -19.75 -4.35
CA ILE A 214 1.29 -19.56 -3.61
C ILE A 214 1.35 -18.21 -2.89
N THR A 215 0.42 -17.29 -3.16
CA THR A 215 0.35 -15.97 -2.52
C THR A 215 -0.58 -16.01 -1.32
N GLU A 216 -0.17 -15.47 -0.17
CA GLU A 216 -0.98 -15.51 1.04
C GLU A 216 -0.73 -14.27 1.92
N VAL A 217 -1.80 -13.57 2.30
CA VAL A 217 -1.76 -12.60 3.39
C VAL A 217 -1.95 -13.40 4.67
N VAL A 218 -1.05 -13.26 5.63
CA VAL A 218 -1.10 -14.04 6.89
C VAL A 218 -1.74 -13.21 8.00
N PRO A 219 -2.31 -13.80 9.05
CA PRO A 219 -2.94 -13.03 10.14
C PRO A 219 -1.95 -12.24 11.00
N GLY A 220 -0.65 -12.51 10.89
CA GLY A 220 0.42 -11.86 11.65
C GLY A 220 1.48 -11.22 10.75
N GLU A 221 2.73 -11.27 11.21
CA GLU A 221 3.89 -10.84 10.42
C GLU A 221 4.35 -11.96 9.48
N ALA A 222 4.68 -11.62 8.23
CA ALA A 222 5.13 -12.57 7.21
C ALA A 222 6.40 -13.31 7.63
N ASP A 223 7.31 -12.66 8.38
CA ASP A 223 8.57 -13.22 8.85
C ASP A 223 8.38 -14.54 9.61
N VAL A 224 7.37 -14.61 10.47
CA VAL A 224 7.07 -15.81 11.27
C VAL A 224 6.68 -16.98 10.36
N TYR A 225 5.85 -16.73 9.35
CA TYR A 225 5.35 -17.75 8.42
C TYR A 225 6.44 -18.18 7.44
N CYS A 226 7.28 -17.25 6.98
CA CYS A 226 8.49 -17.55 6.23
C CYS A 226 9.43 -18.47 7.02
N ALA A 227 9.65 -18.20 8.31
CA ALA A 227 10.49 -19.02 9.17
C ALA A 227 9.93 -20.44 9.37
N ILE A 228 8.62 -20.57 9.67
CA ILE A 228 7.95 -21.87 9.80
C ILE A 228 8.06 -22.67 8.51
N ALA A 229 7.75 -22.07 7.36
CA ALA A 229 7.84 -22.74 6.07
C ALA A 229 9.28 -23.16 5.74
N ALA A 230 10.27 -22.33 6.03
CA ALA A 230 11.68 -22.65 5.81
C ALA A 230 12.15 -23.82 6.68
N ARG A 231 11.73 -23.86 7.95
CA ARG A 231 12.02 -24.96 8.88
C ARG A 231 11.39 -26.27 8.43
N ASP A 232 10.12 -26.23 8.03
CA ASP A 232 9.35 -27.44 7.71
C ASP A 232 9.73 -28.01 6.33
N LEU A 233 10.08 -27.14 5.37
CA LEU A 233 10.42 -27.54 3.99
C LEU A 233 11.93 -27.59 3.71
N GLY A 234 12.76 -27.08 4.63
CA GLY A 234 14.21 -26.98 4.44
C GLY A 234 14.62 -26.04 3.30
N CYS A 235 13.83 -24.98 3.03
CA CYS A 235 14.05 -24.07 1.91
C CYS A 235 14.74 -22.75 2.31
N ALA A 236 15.12 -21.94 1.32
CA ALA A 236 15.70 -20.62 1.57
C ALA A 236 14.62 -19.54 1.66
N VAL A 237 14.75 -18.62 2.62
CA VAL A 237 13.90 -17.43 2.75
C VAL A 237 14.52 -16.29 1.95
N LEU A 238 13.79 -15.76 0.96
CA LEU A 238 14.16 -14.51 0.28
C LEU A 238 13.58 -13.32 1.06
N THR A 239 14.42 -12.44 1.59
CA THR A 239 13.97 -11.30 2.42
C THR A 239 14.92 -10.09 2.33
N GLY A 240 14.44 -8.93 2.78
CA GLY A 240 15.26 -7.75 3.08
C GLY A 240 15.51 -7.51 4.58
N ASP A 241 14.94 -8.36 5.44
CA ASP A 241 15.07 -8.24 6.90
C ASP A 241 16.07 -9.25 7.46
N SER A 242 16.99 -8.74 8.29
CA SER A 242 18.02 -9.57 8.95
C SER A 242 17.50 -10.28 10.19
N ASP A 243 16.34 -9.86 10.72
CA ASP A 243 15.70 -10.48 11.88
C ASP A 243 15.28 -11.93 11.61
N LEU A 244 15.01 -12.28 10.35
CA LEU A 244 14.74 -13.65 9.92
C LEU A 244 15.84 -14.65 10.23
N LEU A 245 17.10 -14.21 10.38
CA LEU A 245 18.20 -15.07 10.80
C LEU A 245 18.10 -15.53 12.27
N VAL A 246 17.33 -14.81 13.08
CA VAL A 246 17.14 -15.08 14.51
C VAL A 246 16.06 -16.14 14.75
N HIS A 247 15.10 -16.26 13.83
CA HIS A 247 14.10 -17.33 13.89
C HIS A 247 14.75 -18.71 13.72
N ASP A 248 14.07 -19.72 14.24
CA ASP A 248 14.45 -21.12 13.97
C ASP A 248 14.03 -21.51 12.55
N LEU A 249 15.00 -21.52 11.64
CA LEU A 249 14.82 -21.94 10.25
C LEU A 249 15.08 -23.44 10.04
N GLY A 250 15.29 -24.21 11.12
CA GLY A 250 15.72 -25.60 11.04
C GLY A 250 17.17 -25.76 10.56
N VAL A 251 17.56 -27.00 10.30
CA VAL A 251 18.96 -27.36 9.98
C VAL A 251 19.38 -26.99 8.56
N GLU A 252 18.47 -27.11 7.59
CA GLU A 252 18.73 -26.81 6.17
C GLU A 252 18.28 -25.40 5.76
N GLY A 253 17.41 -24.77 6.55
CA GLY A 253 16.88 -23.45 6.25
C GLY A 253 17.95 -22.37 6.23
N SER A 254 17.74 -21.39 5.38
CA SER A 254 18.72 -20.34 5.11
C SER A 254 18.05 -19.04 4.72
N VAL A 255 18.79 -17.93 4.78
CA VAL A 255 18.34 -16.61 4.35
C VAL A 255 19.17 -16.15 3.16
N VAL A 256 18.49 -15.56 2.18
CA VAL A 256 19.09 -14.94 1.01
C VAL A 256 18.54 -13.52 0.90
N PHE A 257 19.43 -12.54 0.96
CA PHE A 257 19.00 -11.15 0.93
C PHE A 257 18.71 -10.68 -0.49
N PHE A 258 17.62 -9.94 -0.69
CA PHE A 258 17.28 -9.42 -2.02
C PHE A 258 18.37 -8.51 -2.62
N ASP A 259 19.06 -7.72 -1.78
CA ASP A 259 20.14 -6.83 -2.24
C ASP A 259 21.39 -7.59 -2.72
N SER A 260 21.50 -8.88 -2.37
CA SER A 260 22.62 -9.73 -2.76
C SER A 260 22.51 -10.24 -4.20
N PHE A 261 21.33 -10.21 -4.82
CA PHE A 261 21.14 -10.70 -6.17
C PHE A 261 22.02 -9.97 -7.20
N GLU A 262 22.69 -10.75 -8.03
CA GLU A 262 23.54 -10.30 -9.13
C GLU A 262 23.33 -11.22 -10.33
N MET A 263 23.20 -10.64 -11.52
CA MET A 263 23.29 -11.43 -12.74
C MET A 263 24.73 -11.88 -12.96
N GLY A 264 24.92 -13.18 -13.20
CA GLY A 264 26.17 -13.75 -13.67
C GLY A 264 26.42 -13.44 -15.15
N GLU A 265 27.68 -13.58 -15.57
CA GLU A 265 28.02 -13.51 -16.98
C GLU A 265 27.41 -14.72 -17.73
N PRO A 266 26.94 -14.54 -18.98
CA PRO A 266 26.51 -15.65 -19.82
C PRO A 266 27.66 -16.65 -19.98
N THR A 267 27.40 -17.93 -19.72
CA THR A 267 28.44 -18.96 -19.88
C THR A 267 28.80 -19.15 -21.35
N PRO A 268 30.10 -19.20 -21.72
CA PRO A 268 30.53 -19.28 -23.12
C PRO A 268 30.14 -20.58 -23.85
N ASN A 269 29.67 -21.61 -23.12
CA ASN A 269 29.35 -22.93 -23.66
C ASN A 269 27.90 -23.08 -24.15
N ASP A 270 27.05 -22.06 -24.07
CA ASP A 270 25.71 -22.08 -24.67
C ASP A 270 25.78 -21.80 -26.19
N THR A 271 26.59 -22.58 -26.91
CA THR A 271 26.39 -22.72 -28.36
C THR A 271 25.16 -23.62 -28.53
N PRO A 272 24.10 -23.17 -29.22
CA PRO A 272 22.92 -24.01 -29.41
C PRO A 272 23.36 -25.31 -30.09
N LEU A 273 23.15 -26.44 -29.41
CA LEU A 273 23.48 -27.79 -29.90
C LEU A 273 22.73 -28.14 -31.21
N VAL A 274 21.80 -27.29 -31.64
CA VAL A 274 21.04 -27.40 -32.89
C VAL A 274 20.98 -26.02 -33.55
N ALA A 275 21.49 -25.90 -34.77
CA ALA A 275 21.31 -24.70 -35.58
C ALA A 275 19.81 -24.44 -35.81
N GLY A 276 19.28 -23.37 -35.20
CA GLY A 276 17.85 -23.01 -35.27
C GLY A 276 17.04 -23.21 -33.98
N ALA A 277 17.63 -23.74 -32.91
CA ALA A 277 16.97 -23.78 -31.59
C ALA A 277 17.19 -22.45 -30.84
N GLU A 278 16.11 -21.68 -30.65
CA GLU A 278 16.13 -20.43 -29.88
C GLU A 278 16.47 -20.70 -28.40
N PRO A 279 17.45 -19.98 -27.79
CA PRO A 279 17.95 -20.29 -26.45
C PRO A 279 16.86 -20.24 -25.37
N TYR A 280 16.96 -21.13 -24.40
CA TYR A 280 16.10 -21.20 -23.22
C TYR A 280 16.49 -20.10 -22.21
N ILE A 281 15.56 -19.65 -21.36
CA ILE A 281 15.83 -18.56 -20.38
C ILE A 281 17.06 -18.87 -19.51
N ALA A 282 17.24 -20.13 -19.13
CA ALA A 282 18.33 -20.56 -18.28
C ALA A 282 19.70 -20.64 -18.99
N SER A 283 19.75 -20.41 -20.32
CA SER A 283 20.98 -20.17 -21.10
C SER A 283 21.31 -18.69 -21.24
N ARG A 284 20.41 -17.78 -20.86
CA ARG A 284 20.59 -16.32 -20.97
C ARG A 284 20.61 -15.60 -19.62
N LEU A 285 20.00 -16.20 -18.61
CA LEU A 285 19.91 -15.65 -17.27
C LEU A 285 20.63 -16.60 -16.31
N SER A 286 21.63 -16.08 -15.62
CA SER A 286 22.27 -16.72 -14.48
C SER A 286 22.20 -15.75 -13.32
N ILE A 287 21.74 -16.18 -12.16
CA ILE A 287 21.61 -15.31 -10.98
C ILE A 287 22.37 -15.92 -9.82
N ARG A 288 23.33 -15.17 -9.29
CA ARG A 288 24.00 -15.49 -8.04
C ARG A 288 23.45 -14.63 -6.91
N ALA A 289 23.51 -15.18 -5.71
CA ALA A 289 23.09 -14.50 -4.49
C ALA A 289 24.00 -14.92 -3.33
N THR A 290 23.81 -14.25 -2.19
CA THR A 290 24.54 -14.52 -0.96
C THR A 290 23.61 -15.18 0.05
N GLN A 291 23.96 -16.39 0.47
CA GLN A 291 23.20 -17.22 1.40
C GLN A 291 23.85 -17.26 2.78
N LEU A 292 23.03 -17.15 3.82
CA LEU A 292 23.44 -17.33 5.21
C LEU A 292 22.63 -18.45 5.85
N ARG A 293 23.32 -19.37 6.52
CA ARG A 293 22.71 -20.45 7.32
C ARG A 293 22.99 -20.19 8.79
N PRO A 294 21.97 -19.81 9.60
CA PRO A 294 22.18 -19.50 11.02
C PRO A 294 22.92 -20.59 11.79
N ALA A 295 22.55 -21.87 11.57
CA ALA A 295 23.19 -23.02 12.22
C ALA A 295 24.68 -23.17 11.85
N THR A 296 25.02 -23.01 10.57
CA THR A 296 26.42 -23.07 10.10
C THR A 296 27.25 -21.92 10.65
N VAL A 297 26.71 -20.70 10.60
CA VAL A 297 27.38 -19.50 11.12
C VAL A 297 27.65 -19.63 12.62
N ALA A 298 26.67 -20.10 13.40
CA ALA A 298 26.84 -20.32 14.83
C ALA A 298 27.96 -21.33 15.12
N LYS A 299 28.00 -22.43 14.35
CA LYS A 299 29.04 -23.47 14.46
C LYS A 299 30.42 -22.94 14.10
N GLU A 300 30.57 -22.22 13.00
CA GLU A 300 31.86 -21.63 12.56
C GLU A 300 32.39 -20.60 13.56
N LEU A 301 31.50 -19.81 14.17
CA LEU A 301 31.87 -18.84 15.20
C LEU A 301 32.13 -19.49 16.57
N GLY A 302 31.69 -20.73 16.77
CA GLY A 302 31.77 -21.46 18.03
C GLY A 302 30.89 -20.85 19.13
N VAL A 303 29.77 -20.22 18.76
CA VAL A 303 28.77 -19.67 19.69
C VAL A 303 27.65 -20.71 19.93
N PRO A 304 26.96 -20.71 21.08
CA PRO A 304 25.99 -21.76 21.40
C PRO A 304 24.78 -21.75 20.48
N SER A 305 24.34 -20.58 20.02
CA SER A 305 23.24 -20.42 19.09
C SER A 305 23.33 -19.08 18.35
N PHE A 306 22.67 -18.98 17.18
CA PHE A 306 22.59 -17.72 16.47
C PHE A 306 21.78 -16.64 17.22
N PRO A 307 20.61 -16.96 17.85
CA PRO A 307 19.88 -15.97 18.64
C PRO A 307 20.70 -15.38 19.79
N ARG A 308 21.58 -16.18 20.41
CA ARG A 308 22.52 -15.69 21.43
C ARG A 308 23.47 -14.62 20.88
N LEU A 309 24.00 -14.84 19.68
CA LEU A 309 24.87 -13.87 18.99
C LEU A 309 24.10 -12.59 18.66
N ALA A 310 22.91 -12.74 18.07
CA ALA A 310 22.04 -11.63 17.69
C ALA A 310 21.67 -10.74 18.90
N TYR A 311 21.36 -11.36 20.05
CA TYR A 311 21.11 -10.64 21.29
C TYR A 311 22.30 -9.78 21.74
N GLU A 312 23.55 -10.26 21.61
CA GLU A 312 24.73 -9.45 21.94
C GLU A 312 24.93 -8.28 20.98
N VAL A 313 24.67 -8.48 19.69
CA VAL A 313 24.71 -7.41 18.69
C VAL A 313 23.66 -6.34 19.02
N GLN A 314 22.43 -6.75 19.36
CA GLN A 314 21.39 -5.81 19.74
C GLN A 314 21.73 -5.05 21.03
N ARG A 315 22.33 -5.73 22.00
CA ARG A 315 22.73 -5.15 23.30
C ARG A 315 23.81 -4.09 23.17
N ASP A 316 24.78 -4.30 22.28
CA ASP A 316 25.91 -3.39 22.08
C ASP A 316 26.37 -3.38 20.61
N SER A 317 25.60 -2.68 19.80
CA SER A 317 25.78 -2.65 18.33
C SER A 317 27.04 -1.91 17.86
N ARG A 318 27.76 -1.24 18.77
CA ARG A 318 29.03 -0.54 18.49
C ARG A 318 30.26 -1.32 18.96
N ALA A 319 30.08 -2.42 19.68
CA ALA A 319 31.19 -3.28 20.07
C ALA A 319 31.87 -3.93 18.86
N SER A 320 33.15 -4.25 19.00
CA SER A 320 33.83 -5.05 17.98
C SER A 320 33.22 -6.45 17.88
N PHE A 321 33.21 -7.01 16.67
CA PHE A 321 32.63 -8.34 16.47
C PHE A 321 33.31 -9.43 17.30
N SER A 322 34.63 -9.33 17.52
CA SER A 322 35.36 -10.24 18.42
C SER A 322 34.86 -10.19 19.85
N THR A 323 34.55 -8.99 20.37
CA THR A 323 33.98 -8.80 21.71
C THR A 323 32.57 -9.38 21.80
N ILE A 324 31.76 -9.17 20.77
CA ILE A 324 30.40 -9.73 20.65
C ILE A 324 30.46 -11.26 20.69
N ILE A 325 31.34 -11.89 19.90
CA ILE A 325 31.54 -13.34 19.90
C ILE A 325 32.00 -13.85 21.26
N GLN A 326 32.98 -13.18 21.90
CA GLN A 326 33.44 -13.57 23.23
C GLN A 326 32.32 -13.52 24.28
N ARG A 327 31.48 -12.48 24.25
CA ARG A 327 30.30 -12.37 25.12
C ARG A 327 29.28 -13.47 24.83
N ALA A 328 29.02 -13.76 23.56
CA ALA A 328 28.10 -14.82 23.15
C ALA A 328 28.57 -16.22 23.62
N LYS A 329 29.88 -16.45 23.67
CA LYS A 329 30.50 -17.68 24.22
C LYS A 329 30.46 -17.76 25.75
N GLY A 330 30.51 -16.61 26.43
CA GLY A 330 30.58 -16.54 27.90
C GLY A 330 29.24 -16.81 28.58
N ASN A 331 29.29 -17.61 29.67
CA ASN A 331 28.21 -17.81 30.66
C ASN A 331 26.78 -17.98 30.06
N ALA A 332 26.65 -18.82 29.02
CA ALA A 332 25.43 -19.02 28.26
C ALA A 332 24.20 -19.30 29.16
N ALA A 333 24.31 -20.24 30.10
CA ALA A 333 23.20 -20.62 30.97
C ALA A 333 22.67 -19.50 31.87
N ALA A 334 23.52 -18.59 32.35
CA ALA A 334 23.08 -17.48 33.22
C ALA A 334 22.33 -16.39 32.42
N ILE A 335 22.75 -16.17 31.18
CA ILE A 335 22.17 -15.15 30.30
C ILE A 335 20.90 -15.68 29.63
N GLU A 336 20.87 -16.96 29.25
CA GLU A 336 19.70 -17.62 28.67
C GLU A 336 18.51 -17.63 29.65
N ASN A 337 18.78 -17.74 30.95
CA ASN A 337 17.78 -17.63 32.01
C ASN A 337 17.46 -16.17 32.41
N SER A 338 18.11 -15.18 31.80
CA SER A 338 17.85 -13.78 32.13
C SER A 338 16.53 -13.30 31.53
N ALA A 339 15.76 -12.54 32.31
CA ALA A 339 14.50 -11.98 31.85
C ALA A 339 14.63 -11.13 30.57
N LYS A 340 15.78 -10.47 30.36
CA LYS A 340 16.03 -9.65 29.17
C LYS A 340 16.21 -10.51 27.91
N TYR A 341 16.91 -11.64 28.01
CA TYR A 341 17.08 -12.55 26.89
C TYR A 341 15.79 -13.29 26.56
N ILE A 342 15.05 -13.74 27.57
CA ILE A 342 13.73 -14.36 27.39
C ILE A 342 12.77 -13.38 26.71
N ALA A 343 12.76 -12.11 27.13
CA ALA A 343 11.94 -11.08 26.50
C ALA A 343 12.34 -10.82 25.03
N PHE A 344 13.62 -10.90 24.70
CA PHE A 344 14.11 -10.84 23.32
C PHE A 344 13.65 -12.04 22.49
N LEU A 345 13.85 -13.26 22.98
CA LEU A 345 13.47 -14.48 22.26
C LEU A 345 11.96 -14.65 22.09
N LYS A 346 11.15 -14.07 22.97
CA LYS A 346 9.69 -14.09 22.83
C LYS A 346 9.21 -13.46 21.52
N GLU A 347 10.03 -12.63 20.86
CA GLU A 347 9.73 -12.12 19.52
C GLU A 347 9.85 -13.16 18.41
N TYR A 348 10.68 -14.18 18.62
CA TYR A 348 11.06 -15.16 17.61
C TYR A 348 10.49 -16.56 17.93
N ASP A 349 9.67 -16.67 18.97
CA ASP A 349 9.03 -17.91 19.41
C ASP A 349 7.95 -18.35 18.42
N LEU A 350 8.27 -19.37 17.60
CA LEU A 350 7.36 -19.92 16.60
C LEU A 350 6.21 -20.72 17.23
N GLY A 351 6.40 -21.31 18.41
CA GLY A 351 5.42 -22.22 19.03
C GLY A 351 4.14 -21.52 19.49
N GLY A 352 4.25 -20.25 19.93
CA GLY A 352 3.08 -19.41 20.21
C GLY A 352 2.27 -19.06 18.95
N HIS A 353 2.93 -19.06 17.79
CA HIS A 353 2.32 -18.73 16.50
C HIS A 353 1.75 -19.95 15.76
N GLU A 354 2.31 -21.15 15.90
CA GLU A 354 1.74 -22.40 15.37
C GLU A 354 0.35 -22.74 15.94
N ALA A 355 0.13 -22.45 17.23
CA ALA A 355 -1.21 -22.55 17.84
C ALA A 355 -2.20 -21.56 17.21
N THR A 356 -1.72 -20.45 16.64
CA THR A 356 -2.50 -19.48 15.87
C THR A 356 -2.66 -19.91 14.41
N SER A 357 -1.71 -20.67 13.84
CA SER A 357 -1.82 -21.31 12.51
C SER A 357 -2.91 -22.40 12.45
N SER A 358 -3.37 -22.89 13.61
CA SER A 358 -4.58 -23.70 13.73
C SER A 358 -5.87 -22.92 13.41
N ALA A 359 -5.78 -21.59 13.20
CA ALA A 359 -6.84 -20.77 12.62
C ALA A 359 -7.01 -21.03 11.12
N ARG A 360 -7.34 -22.28 10.77
CA ARG A 360 -8.06 -22.61 9.52
C ARG A 360 -9.39 -21.85 9.39
N ALA A 361 -9.82 -21.16 10.46
CA ALA A 361 -10.96 -20.24 10.51
C ALA A 361 -10.68 -18.83 9.94
N TRP A 362 -9.44 -18.50 9.57
CA TRP A 362 -9.09 -17.18 9.01
C TRP A 362 -9.29 -17.10 7.49
N ILE A 363 -9.60 -18.24 6.85
CA ILE A 363 -10.07 -18.28 5.47
C ILE A 363 -11.56 -17.96 5.53
N PRO A 364 -12.04 -16.85 4.93
CA PRO A 364 -13.47 -16.67 4.78
C PRO A 364 -14.02 -17.91 4.08
N SER A 365 -15.14 -18.45 4.58
CA SER A 365 -15.82 -19.63 4.03
C SER A 365 -16.05 -19.55 2.52
N ASN A 366 -16.00 -18.33 1.97
CA ASN A 366 -15.93 -18.02 0.55
C ASN A 366 -14.47 -17.84 0.04
N PRO A 367 -13.93 -18.79 -0.76
CA PRO A 367 -12.60 -18.66 -1.38
C PRO A 367 -12.45 -17.44 -2.31
N ASN A 368 -13.55 -16.81 -2.77
CA ASN A 368 -13.50 -15.57 -3.56
C ASN A 368 -13.31 -14.30 -2.69
N ALA A 369 -13.44 -14.39 -1.37
CA ALA A 369 -13.38 -13.24 -0.45
C ALA A 369 -12.04 -13.13 0.31
N ALA A 370 -10.94 -13.67 -0.26
CA ALA A 370 -9.62 -13.50 0.34
C ALA A 370 -9.30 -12.01 0.50
N ILE A 371 -9.12 -11.55 1.74
CA ILE A 371 -8.79 -10.15 2.03
C ILE A 371 -7.44 -9.85 1.38
N THR A 372 -7.43 -8.97 0.39
CA THR A 372 -6.21 -8.59 -0.35
C THR A 372 -5.57 -7.31 0.16
N ASP A 373 -6.28 -6.56 1.02
CA ASP A 373 -5.74 -5.38 1.68
C ASP A 373 -5.17 -5.73 3.08
N PRO A 374 -3.85 -5.52 3.30
CA PRO A 374 -3.22 -5.76 4.60
C PRO A 374 -3.80 -4.95 5.77
N LYS A 375 -4.29 -3.72 5.53
CA LYS A 375 -4.91 -2.87 6.56
C LYS A 375 -6.28 -3.36 6.94
N LEU A 376 -7.06 -3.83 5.97
CA LEU A 376 -8.33 -4.45 6.27
C LEU A 376 -8.12 -5.77 7.02
N SER A 377 -7.15 -6.59 6.59
CA SER A 377 -6.74 -7.81 7.29
C SER A 377 -6.37 -7.53 8.76
N GLU A 378 -5.56 -6.48 9.00
CA GLU A 378 -5.20 -6.03 10.34
C GLU A 378 -6.39 -5.55 11.17
N LEU A 379 -7.38 -4.92 10.53
CA LEU A 379 -8.62 -4.53 11.19
C LEU A 379 -9.45 -5.76 11.60
N TYR A 380 -9.66 -6.72 10.70
CA TYR A 380 -10.37 -7.97 10.99
C TYR A 380 -9.71 -8.76 12.13
N ALA A 381 -8.37 -8.85 12.14
CA ALA A 381 -7.65 -9.51 13.22
C ALA A 381 -7.94 -8.89 14.60
N GLN A 382 -8.19 -7.59 14.71
CA GLN A 382 -8.53 -6.94 15.98
C GLN A 382 -9.95 -7.28 16.49
N TYR A 383 -10.81 -7.79 15.62
CA TYR A 383 -12.14 -8.31 15.98
C TYR A 383 -12.12 -9.82 16.27
N GLU A 384 -11.32 -10.59 15.51
CA GLU A 384 -11.32 -12.05 15.58
C GLU A 384 -10.29 -12.64 16.54
N LEU A 385 -9.15 -11.98 16.73
CA LEU A 385 -7.99 -12.57 17.39
C LEU A 385 -7.65 -11.81 18.69
N PRO A 386 -7.75 -12.46 19.86
CA PRO A 386 -7.43 -11.85 21.15
C PRO A 386 -6.00 -11.29 21.25
N ALA A 387 -5.05 -11.86 20.49
CA ALA A 387 -3.65 -11.43 20.50
C ALA A 387 -3.43 -9.99 19.97
N PHE A 388 -4.39 -9.45 19.22
CA PHE A 388 -4.31 -8.12 18.59
C PHE A 388 -5.26 -7.10 19.20
N THR A 389 -6.00 -7.47 20.24
CA THR A 389 -6.98 -6.59 20.88
C THR A 389 -6.61 -6.29 22.33
N VAL A 390 -6.92 -5.07 22.78
CA VAL A 390 -6.85 -4.67 24.18
C VAL A 390 -8.29 -4.45 24.65
N PRO A 391 -8.70 -4.98 25.82
CA PRO A 391 -10.04 -4.77 26.35
C PRO A 391 -10.36 -3.27 26.44
N GLU A 392 -11.59 -2.90 26.08
CA GLU A 392 -12.12 -1.52 26.13
C GLU A 392 -11.43 -0.52 25.18
N GLU A 393 -10.42 -0.95 24.40
CA GLU A 393 -9.80 -0.13 23.37
C GLU A 393 -10.56 -0.24 22.04
N GLY A 394 -10.67 0.89 21.32
CA GLY A 394 -11.16 0.90 19.94
C GLY A 394 -10.21 0.16 18.99
N ALA A 395 -10.71 -0.31 17.85
CA ALA A 395 -9.85 -0.92 16.85
C ALA A 395 -9.02 0.16 16.14
N HIS A 396 -7.76 -0.13 15.80
CA HIS A 396 -6.86 0.83 15.19
C HIS A 396 -6.68 0.58 13.69
N VAL A 397 -6.70 1.66 12.91
CA VAL A 397 -6.33 1.64 11.49
C VAL A 397 -5.20 2.63 11.27
N TYR A 398 -4.15 2.22 10.56
CA TYR A 398 -2.98 3.05 10.29
C TYR A 398 -2.95 3.42 8.80
N LEU A 399 -3.44 4.61 8.48
CA LEU A 399 -3.52 5.10 7.10
C LEU A 399 -2.14 5.54 6.61
N GLN A 400 -1.76 5.06 5.41
CA GLN A 400 -0.44 5.33 4.82
C GLN A 400 -0.27 6.84 4.56
N VAL A 401 0.91 7.40 4.79
CA VAL A 401 1.17 8.81 4.46
C VAL A 401 1.14 8.97 2.94
N LEU A 402 0.15 9.70 2.43
CA LEU A 402 0.04 10.00 1.00
C LEU A 402 1.05 11.07 0.60
N LEU A 403 1.47 11.05 -0.66
CA LEU A 403 2.25 12.15 -1.23
C LEU A 403 1.32 13.33 -1.47
N GLU A 404 1.29 14.26 -0.52
CA GLU A 404 0.35 15.38 -0.48
C GLU A 404 1.02 16.66 0.00
N ARG A 405 0.36 17.80 -0.20
CA ARG A 405 0.84 19.09 0.31
C ARG A 405 0.68 19.18 1.84
N HIS A 406 1.78 19.25 2.57
CA HIS A 406 1.78 19.14 4.03
C HIS A 406 1.18 20.33 4.81
N ASP A 407 1.07 21.51 4.19
CA ASP A 407 0.51 22.73 4.80
C ASP A 407 -1.03 22.78 4.73
N ARG A 408 -1.65 21.91 3.91
CA ARG A 408 -3.11 21.74 3.82
C ARG A 408 -3.62 20.67 4.79
N ARG A 409 -4.96 20.64 4.96
CA ARG A 409 -5.69 19.54 5.62
C ARG A 409 -5.25 18.20 5.00
N ALA A 410 -5.21 17.14 5.80
CA ALA A 410 -4.83 15.81 5.30
C ALA A 410 -5.80 15.32 4.23
N ALA A 411 -5.28 14.76 3.14
CA ALA A 411 -6.05 14.15 2.07
C ALA A 411 -6.94 13.03 2.58
N TRP A 412 -6.52 12.31 3.63
CA TRP A 412 -7.34 11.31 4.33
C TRP A 412 -8.57 11.87 5.04
N ALA A 413 -8.72 13.19 5.13
CA ALA A 413 -10.00 13.77 5.50
C ALA A 413 -11.11 13.38 4.51
N GLU A 414 -10.76 13.27 3.23
CA GLU A 414 -11.68 12.83 2.19
C GLU A 414 -11.95 11.32 2.33
N GLY A 415 -13.17 10.92 2.00
CA GLY A 415 -13.65 9.54 2.17
C GLY A 415 -13.78 9.07 3.62
N SER A 416 -13.61 9.94 4.62
CA SER A 416 -13.75 9.55 6.04
C SER A 416 -15.13 9.01 6.39
N GLU A 417 -16.20 9.58 5.80
CA GLU A 417 -17.57 9.08 5.95
C GLU A 417 -17.75 7.69 5.32
N LEU A 418 -17.13 7.44 4.16
CA LEU A 418 -17.15 6.12 3.51
C LEU A 418 -16.44 5.06 4.35
N ARG A 419 -15.30 5.41 4.97
CA ARG A 419 -14.59 4.51 5.89
C ARG A 419 -15.36 4.28 7.18
N LEU A 420 -15.98 5.32 7.75
CA LEU A 420 -16.86 5.19 8.91
C LEU A 420 -18.03 4.24 8.63
N LEU A 421 -18.66 4.36 7.45
CA LEU A 421 -19.72 3.47 7.02
C LEU A 421 -19.21 2.02 6.93
N ALA A 422 -18.05 1.80 6.29
CA ALA A 422 -17.42 0.48 6.19
C ALA A 422 -17.08 -0.12 7.57
N TYR A 423 -16.50 0.65 8.48
CA TYR A 423 -16.16 0.20 9.82
C TYR A 423 -17.40 -0.14 10.65
N SER A 424 -18.47 0.64 10.50
CA SER A 424 -19.73 0.40 11.20
C SER A 424 -20.41 -0.87 10.68
N LEU A 425 -20.43 -1.08 9.36
CA LEU A 425 -20.91 -2.32 8.74
C LEU A 425 -20.11 -3.55 9.23
N LEU A 426 -18.79 -3.45 9.31
CA LEU A 426 -17.96 -4.51 9.88
C LEU A 426 -18.34 -4.82 11.33
N ASN A 427 -18.54 -3.80 12.16
CA ASN A 427 -18.91 -3.96 13.57
C ASN A 427 -20.29 -4.60 13.75
N LEU A 428 -21.23 -4.32 12.84
CA LEU A 428 -22.57 -4.91 12.85
C LEU A 428 -22.60 -6.41 12.53
N LYS A 429 -21.53 -6.97 11.94
CA LYS A 429 -21.40 -8.44 11.73
C LYS A 429 -21.38 -9.24 13.02
N TYR A 430 -21.08 -8.60 14.14
CA TYR A 430 -21.07 -9.23 15.46
C TYR A 430 -22.36 -8.93 16.21
N SER A 431 -22.88 -9.88 16.97
CA SER A 431 -24.09 -9.66 17.79
C SER A 431 -23.87 -8.56 18.84
N ALA A 432 -24.90 -7.76 19.11
CA ALA A 432 -24.89 -6.79 20.22
C ALA A 432 -24.70 -7.45 21.60
N SER A 433 -25.03 -8.73 21.74
CA SER A 433 -24.79 -9.50 22.97
C SER A 433 -23.31 -9.89 23.15
N ASP A 434 -22.50 -9.85 22.08
CA ASP A 434 -21.07 -10.14 22.11
C ASP A 434 -20.29 -8.86 22.48
N ARG A 435 -20.45 -8.43 23.74
CA ARG A 435 -19.81 -7.21 24.28
C ARG A 435 -18.27 -7.25 24.23
N GLY A 436 -17.65 -8.39 23.95
CA GLY A 436 -16.20 -8.51 23.80
C GLY A 436 -15.69 -8.17 22.40
N ARG A 437 -16.50 -8.44 21.36
CA ARG A 437 -16.09 -8.27 19.96
C ARG A 437 -16.45 -6.91 19.38
N ARG A 438 -17.66 -6.42 19.64
CA ARG A 438 -18.06 -5.09 19.15
C ARG A 438 -17.16 -4.00 19.73
N LYS A 439 -16.81 -3.03 18.89
CA LYS A 439 -16.03 -1.86 19.27
C LYS A 439 -16.94 -0.62 19.32
N GLU A 440 -16.63 0.31 20.22
CA GLU A 440 -17.34 1.60 20.28
C GLU A 440 -16.81 2.58 19.22
N ALA A 441 -15.52 2.48 18.90
CA ALA A 441 -14.85 3.37 17.96
C ALA A 441 -13.76 2.64 17.16
N VAL A 442 -13.47 3.16 15.98
CA VAL A 442 -12.23 2.90 15.23
C VAL A 442 -11.33 4.12 15.32
N ILE A 443 -10.06 3.92 15.61
CA ILE A 443 -9.05 4.96 15.80
C ILE A 443 -8.14 4.99 14.58
N GLU A 444 -8.35 5.97 13.70
CA GLU A 444 -7.49 6.18 12.54
C GLU A 444 -6.24 6.95 12.94
N HIS A 445 -5.07 6.37 12.67
CA HIS A 445 -3.80 7.08 12.75
C HIS A 445 -3.46 7.63 11.37
N MET A 446 -3.47 8.95 11.24
CA MET A 446 -3.18 9.65 10.00
C MET A 446 -2.47 10.98 10.24
N ARG A 447 -2.00 11.63 9.17
CA ARG A 447 -1.40 12.97 9.27
C ARG A 447 -2.45 13.97 9.78
N LYS A 448 -2.06 14.80 10.75
CA LYS A 448 -2.79 16.01 11.15
C LYS A 448 -1.81 17.17 11.35
N GLY A 449 -1.74 18.05 10.35
CA GLY A 449 -0.71 19.08 10.29
C GLY A 449 0.68 18.45 10.14
N ARG A 450 1.57 18.69 11.12
CA ARG A 450 2.98 18.26 11.12
C ARG A 450 3.27 17.01 11.98
N ARG A 451 2.25 16.23 12.32
CA ARG A 451 2.39 15.01 13.14
C ARG A 451 1.44 13.93 12.68
N ILE A 452 1.72 12.68 13.04
CA ILE A 452 0.72 11.62 13.04
C ILE A 452 -0.17 11.78 14.29
N ALA A 453 -1.48 11.63 14.11
CA ALA A 453 -2.46 11.77 15.18
C ALA A 453 -3.51 10.66 15.10
N ALA A 454 -3.97 10.23 16.28
CA ALA A 454 -5.12 9.36 16.44
C ALA A 454 -6.42 10.17 16.28
N ILE A 455 -7.30 9.70 15.39
CA ILE A 455 -8.58 10.30 15.06
C ILE A 455 -9.66 9.26 15.37
N PRO A 456 -10.36 9.40 16.51
CA PRO A 456 -11.41 8.46 16.87
C PRO A 456 -12.66 8.70 16.01
N LEU A 457 -13.14 7.64 15.38
CA LEU A 457 -14.41 7.56 14.65
C LEU A 457 -15.37 6.71 15.47
N THR A 458 -16.40 7.34 16.02
CA THR A 458 -17.44 6.63 16.80
C THR A 458 -18.29 5.84 15.82
N LEU A 459 -18.44 4.54 16.06
CA LEU A 459 -19.17 3.66 15.15
C LEU A 459 -20.67 3.92 15.24
N LEU A 460 -21.33 3.83 14.09
CA LEU A 460 -22.73 4.18 13.90
C LEU A 460 -23.66 3.07 14.40
N ALA A 461 -24.84 3.46 14.89
CA ALA A 461 -25.92 2.50 15.11
C ALA A 461 -26.49 2.01 13.77
N GLU A 462 -27.14 0.85 13.78
CA GLU A 462 -27.69 0.21 12.57
C GLU A 462 -28.57 1.14 11.73
N LYS A 463 -29.46 1.91 12.38
CA LYS A 463 -30.33 2.87 11.69
C LYS A 463 -29.55 3.99 11.00
N GLU A 464 -28.49 4.50 11.64
CA GLU A 464 -27.65 5.54 11.05
C GLU A 464 -26.83 4.99 9.87
N VAL A 465 -26.41 3.72 9.94
CA VAL A 465 -25.77 3.02 8.82
C VAL A 465 -26.73 2.89 7.65
N GLU A 466 -27.98 2.49 7.90
CA GLU A 466 -29.04 2.39 6.88
C GLU A 466 -29.24 3.73 6.16
N GLU A 467 -29.47 4.82 6.90
CA GLU A 467 -29.70 6.16 6.36
C GLU A 467 -28.49 6.67 5.53
N ARG A 468 -27.26 6.46 6.02
CA ARG A 468 -26.05 6.90 5.30
C ARG A 468 -25.73 6.04 4.08
N LEU A 469 -26.00 4.73 4.14
CA LEU A 469 -25.79 3.83 3.01
C LEU A 469 -26.81 4.13 1.89
N GLU A 470 -28.07 4.40 2.24
CA GLU A 470 -29.08 4.84 1.29
C GLU A 470 -28.70 6.17 0.62
N ALA A 471 -28.25 7.16 1.39
CA ALA A 471 -27.77 8.43 0.84
C ALA A 471 -26.58 8.24 -0.13
N PHE A 472 -25.64 7.34 0.22
CA PHE A 472 -24.52 7.00 -0.66
C PHE A 472 -24.99 6.36 -1.97
N VAL A 473 -25.89 5.39 -1.90
CA VAL A 473 -26.48 4.72 -3.09
C VAL A 473 -27.16 5.77 -3.99
N GLN A 474 -27.96 6.67 -3.42
CA GLN A 474 -28.62 7.74 -4.15
C GLN A 474 -27.63 8.70 -4.81
N GLN A 475 -26.57 9.10 -4.10
CA GLN A 475 -25.53 9.99 -4.63
C GLN A 475 -24.81 9.37 -5.84
N VAL A 476 -24.40 8.11 -5.75
CA VAL A 476 -23.74 7.40 -6.87
C VAL A 476 -24.69 7.27 -8.06
N ASN A 477 -25.94 6.89 -7.84
CA ASN A 477 -26.93 6.78 -8.91
C ASN A 477 -27.19 8.13 -9.59
N ALA A 478 -27.39 9.21 -8.82
CA ALA A 478 -27.57 10.55 -9.37
C ALA A 478 -26.36 11.02 -10.19
N PHE A 479 -25.15 10.76 -9.70
CA PHE A 479 -23.92 11.05 -10.42
C PHE A 479 -23.84 10.29 -11.74
N VAL A 480 -24.06 8.97 -11.72
CA VAL A 480 -24.02 8.13 -12.92
C VAL A 480 -25.08 8.57 -13.93
N SER A 481 -26.30 8.85 -13.50
CA SER A 481 -27.41 9.31 -14.37
C SER A 481 -27.08 10.63 -15.06
N SER A 482 -26.50 11.60 -14.35
CA SER A 482 -26.17 12.91 -14.92
C SER A 482 -24.96 12.84 -15.85
N VAL A 483 -23.91 12.09 -15.48
CA VAL A 483 -22.73 11.93 -16.34
C VAL A 483 -23.07 11.19 -17.64
N TYR A 484 -23.95 10.20 -17.56
CA TYR A 484 -24.26 9.34 -18.69
C TYR A 484 -25.55 9.65 -19.43
N ASN A 485 -26.42 10.59 -19.04
CA ASN A 485 -27.70 10.98 -19.66
C ASN A 485 -28.46 9.84 -20.39
N ASP A 486 -29.71 9.57 -20.00
CA ASP A 486 -30.58 8.50 -20.57
C ASP A 486 -30.82 8.59 -22.11
N ASP A 487 -30.29 9.61 -22.78
CA ASP A 487 -30.21 9.75 -24.22
C ASP A 487 -29.37 8.63 -24.84
N GLY A 488 -30.09 7.56 -25.17
CA GLY A 488 -29.81 6.58 -26.21
C GLY A 488 -28.35 6.16 -26.22
N ALA A 489 -28.02 5.14 -25.43
CA ALA A 489 -26.81 4.37 -25.62
C ALA A 489 -26.66 4.08 -27.13
N ALA A 490 -25.81 4.87 -27.80
CA ALA A 490 -25.33 4.52 -29.11
C ALA A 490 -24.64 3.17 -28.91
N GLU A 491 -25.32 2.12 -29.35
CA GLU A 491 -24.86 0.73 -29.27
C GLU A 491 -23.39 0.69 -29.72
N GLY A 492 -22.47 0.53 -28.77
CA GLY A 492 -21.05 0.37 -29.07
C GLY A 492 -20.02 1.15 -28.22
N CYS A 493 -20.39 2.05 -27.31
CA CYS A 493 -19.40 2.67 -26.40
C CYS A 493 -19.39 1.95 -25.05
N ALA A 494 -18.42 1.05 -24.85
CA ALA A 494 -18.18 0.41 -23.56
C ALA A 494 -17.75 1.49 -22.53
N ARG A 495 -18.45 1.55 -21.39
CA ARG A 495 -18.07 2.40 -20.25
C ARG A 495 -16.71 1.96 -19.74
N ASP A 496 -15.80 2.89 -19.50
CA ASP A 496 -14.55 2.62 -18.76
C ASP A 496 -14.78 2.88 -17.26
N PRO A 497 -14.88 1.83 -16.41
CA PRO A 497 -15.11 2.01 -14.98
C PRO A 497 -14.01 2.81 -14.29
N ALA A 498 -12.76 2.72 -14.77
CA ALA A 498 -11.66 3.46 -14.17
C ALA A 498 -11.78 4.97 -14.40
N VAL A 499 -12.33 5.39 -15.54
CA VAL A 499 -12.63 6.80 -15.85
C VAL A 499 -13.76 7.29 -14.95
N LEU A 500 -14.85 6.53 -14.88
CA LEU A 500 -16.05 6.87 -14.11
C LEU A 500 -15.74 7.06 -12.62
N TRP A 501 -15.08 6.09 -11.99
CA TRP A 501 -14.81 6.13 -10.55
C TRP A 501 -13.78 7.19 -10.18
N ARG A 502 -12.82 7.49 -11.06
CA ARG A 502 -11.92 8.64 -10.87
C ARG A 502 -12.69 9.96 -10.96
N ALA A 503 -13.65 10.07 -11.86
CA ALA A 503 -14.51 11.26 -11.95
C ALA A 503 -15.41 11.40 -10.71
N PHE A 504 -16.00 10.30 -10.23
CA PHE A 504 -16.77 10.28 -8.98
C PHE A 504 -15.91 10.71 -7.78
N ALA A 505 -14.69 10.19 -7.67
CA ALA A 505 -13.78 10.58 -6.60
C ALA A 505 -13.40 12.07 -6.65
N LEU A 506 -13.30 12.65 -7.85
CA LEU A 506 -13.09 14.09 -7.98
C LEU A 506 -14.35 14.89 -7.63
N TYR A 507 -15.53 14.40 -8.04
CA TYR A 507 -16.82 14.97 -7.66
C TYR A 507 -16.99 15.01 -6.14
N ASP A 508 -16.75 13.89 -5.45
CA ASP A 508 -16.85 13.77 -3.98
C ASP A 508 -15.96 14.80 -3.26
N VAL A 509 -14.78 15.08 -3.82
CA VAL A 509 -13.85 16.09 -3.27
C VAL A 509 -14.34 17.52 -3.55
N LEU A 510 -14.82 17.81 -4.75
CA LEU A 510 -15.12 19.19 -5.19
C LEU A 510 -16.53 19.66 -4.86
N ALA A 511 -17.53 18.78 -4.85
CA ALA A 511 -18.92 19.14 -4.61
C ALA A 511 -19.15 19.88 -3.27
N PRO A 512 -18.50 19.49 -2.16
CA PRO A 512 -18.65 20.19 -0.88
C PRO A 512 -17.97 21.57 -0.83
N MET A 513 -17.07 21.89 -1.76
CA MET A 513 -16.35 23.16 -1.77
C MET A 513 -17.25 24.31 -2.23
N GLY A 514 -17.05 25.52 -1.73
CA GLY A 514 -17.76 26.71 -2.21
C GLY A 514 -17.30 27.16 -3.61
N PRO A 515 -18.08 27.97 -4.35
CA PRO A 515 -17.76 28.36 -5.73
C PRO A 515 -16.37 29.02 -5.88
N GLU A 516 -15.96 29.86 -4.93
CA GLU A 516 -14.65 30.52 -4.95
C GLU A 516 -13.46 29.58 -4.68
N GLU A 517 -13.69 28.47 -3.98
CA GLU A 517 -12.66 27.46 -3.66
C GLU A 517 -12.51 26.41 -4.76
N ARG A 518 -13.55 26.20 -5.57
CA ARG A 518 -13.58 25.21 -6.66
C ARG A 518 -12.63 25.59 -7.80
N LEU A 519 -12.18 24.57 -8.52
CA LEU A 519 -11.40 24.77 -9.74
C LEU A 519 -12.31 25.29 -10.86
N GLY A 520 -12.04 26.49 -11.36
CA GLY A 520 -12.76 26.98 -12.55
C GLY A 520 -12.65 26.01 -13.74
N THR A 521 -13.71 25.94 -14.55
CA THR A 521 -13.93 24.94 -15.59
C THR A 521 -12.72 24.66 -16.49
N GLY A 522 -11.99 25.70 -16.89
CA GLY A 522 -10.79 25.56 -17.73
C GLY A 522 -9.62 24.84 -17.04
N LYS A 523 -9.45 25.03 -15.72
CA LYS A 523 -8.44 24.30 -14.92
C LYS A 523 -8.88 22.87 -14.67
N LEU A 524 -10.15 22.67 -14.32
CA LEU A 524 -10.75 21.35 -14.12
C LEU A 524 -10.59 20.48 -15.37
N ARG A 525 -10.95 21.01 -16.55
CA ARG A 525 -10.74 20.31 -17.83
C ARG A 525 -9.29 19.90 -18.04
N ARG A 526 -8.33 20.80 -17.81
CA ARG A 526 -6.90 20.47 -17.96
C ARG A 526 -6.46 19.41 -16.96
N PHE A 527 -6.93 19.47 -15.72
CA PHE A 527 -6.64 18.46 -14.71
C PHE A 527 -7.17 17.10 -15.12
N LEU A 528 -8.42 17.04 -15.61
CA LEU A 528 -9.05 15.82 -16.10
C LEU A 528 -8.36 15.25 -17.34
N GLU A 529 -7.86 16.09 -18.24
CA GLU A 529 -7.19 15.64 -19.47
C GLU A 529 -5.71 15.31 -19.27
N ARG A 530 -5.01 16.03 -18.37
CA ARG A 530 -3.54 16.01 -18.27
C ARG A 530 -3.02 15.59 -16.90
N GLY A 531 -3.86 15.61 -15.88
CA GLY A 531 -3.52 15.36 -14.48
C GLY A 531 -3.01 16.59 -13.72
N TYR A 532 -3.03 17.79 -14.33
CA TYR A 532 -2.61 19.04 -13.68
C TYR A 532 -3.29 20.27 -14.32
N CYS A 533 -3.52 21.32 -13.54
CA CYS A 533 -4.28 22.50 -13.95
C CYS A 533 -3.46 23.49 -14.81
N GLY A 534 -2.16 23.59 -14.53
CA GLY A 534 -1.26 24.62 -15.06
C GLY A 534 -0.46 24.23 -16.29
N GLU A 535 0.67 24.92 -16.51
CA GLU A 535 1.68 24.55 -17.51
C GLU A 535 2.57 23.41 -17.03
N LYS A 536 2.72 23.28 -15.70
CA LYS A 536 3.55 22.29 -15.02
C LYS A 536 2.76 21.69 -13.85
N LEU A 537 3.17 20.51 -13.40
CA LEU A 537 2.66 19.87 -12.19
C LEU A 537 3.05 20.67 -10.94
N GLU A 538 2.08 21.05 -10.12
CA GLU A 538 2.28 21.77 -8.86
C GLU A 538 1.77 20.97 -7.65
N TRP A 539 2.06 21.45 -6.44
CA TRP A 539 1.67 20.76 -5.21
C TRP A 539 0.16 20.70 -4.98
N ASP A 540 -0.60 21.65 -5.53
CA ASP A 540 -2.06 21.61 -5.44
C ASP A 540 -2.65 20.51 -6.33
N ASP A 541 -2.06 20.26 -7.51
CA ASP A 541 -2.43 19.12 -8.35
C ASP A 541 -2.09 17.79 -7.63
N ILE A 542 -0.90 17.69 -7.03
CA ILE A 542 -0.48 16.51 -6.26
C ILE A 542 -1.41 16.26 -5.07
N HIS A 543 -1.81 17.34 -4.38
CA HIS A 543 -2.74 17.24 -3.25
C HIS A 543 -4.12 16.76 -3.69
N LEU A 544 -4.63 17.28 -4.82
CA LEU A 544 -5.90 16.84 -5.37
C LEU A 544 -5.87 15.35 -5.78
N HIS A 545 -4.77 14.89 -6.40
CA HIS A 545 -4.56 13.45 -6.66
C HIS A 545 -4.55 12.63 -5.37
N ALA A 546 -3.94 13.14 -4.29
CA ALA A 546 -3.94 12.46 -3.00
C ALA A 546 -5.35 12.37 -2.39
N GLN A 547 -6.16 13.43 -2.50
CA GLN A 547 -7.57 13.45 -2.08
C GLN A 547 -8.39 12.42 -2.85
N MET A 548 -8.29 12.40 -4.18
CA MET A 548 -8.96 11.40 -5.02
C MET A 548 -8.54 9.97 -4.64
N LYS A 549 -7.24 9.73 -4.40
CA LYS A 549 -6.74 8.42 -3.96
C LYS A 549 -7.31 8.01 -2.60
N ALA A 550 -7.49 8.95 -1.67
CA ALA A 550 -8.13 8.68 -0.39
C ALA A 550 -9.59 8.26 -0.56
N VAL A 551 -10.35 8.92 -1.43
CA VAL A 551 -11.76 8.56 -1.74
C VAL A 551 -11.84 7.18 -2.39
N LEU A 552 -11.06 6.92 -3.45
CA LEU A 552 -11.05 5.64 -4.16
C LEU A 552 -10.68 4.46 -3.23
N TYR A 553 -9.68 4.66 -2.37
CA TYR A 553 -9.33 3.66 -1.36
C TYR A 553 -10.47 3.44 -0.36
N SER A 554 -11.15 4.49 0.05
CA SER A 554 -12.27 4.40 1.00
C SER A 554 -13.48 3.65 0.41
N LEU A 555 -13.79 3.89 -0.87
CA LEU A 555 -14.79 3.12 -1.62
C LEU A 555 -14.42 1.63 -1.71
N ARG A 556 -13.13 1.33 -1.89
CA ARG A 556 -12.64 -0.04 -1.90
C ARG A 556 -12.82 -0.72 -0.54
N VAL A 557 -12.46 -0.05 0.55
CA VAL A 557 -12.67 -0.60 1.91
C VAL A 557 -14.15 -0.89 2.14
N LEU A 558 -15.05 -0.01 1.70
CA LEU A 558 -16.49 -0.23 1.74
C LEU A 558 -16.91 -1.46 0.91
N LYS A 559 -16.45 -1.57 -0.35
CA LYS A 559 -16.68 -2.73 -1.23
C LYS A 559 -16.24 -4.04 -0.57
N GLU A 560 -15.01 -4.10 -0.06
CA GLU A 560 -14.48 -5.33 0.55
C GLU A 560 -15.28 -5.74 1.80
N VAL A 561 -15.73 -4.78 2.62
CA VAL A 561 -16.59 -5.08 3.78
C VAL A 561 -17.97 -5.58 3.35
N LEU A 562 -18.58 -4.97 2.32
CA LEU A 562 -19.87 -5.36 1.76
C LEU A 562 -19.83 -6.79 1.18
N VAL A 563 -18.83 -7.09 0.36
CA VAL A 563 -18.62 -8.43 -0.23
C VAL A 563 -18.41 -9.48 0.87
N ALA A 564 -17.57 -9.18 1.87
CA ALA A 564 -17.39 -10.07 3.01
C ALA A 564 -18.62 -10.11 3.94
N GLY A 565 -19.59 -9.22 3.77
CA GLY A 565 -20.78 -9.07 4.61
C GLY A 565 -22.03 -9.77 4.08
N GLU A 566 -21.98 -10.31 2.85
CA GLU A 566 -23.10 -11.02 2.25
C GLU A 566 -23.56 -12.24 3.08
N GLU A 567 -22.65 -12.92 3.77
CA GLU A 567 -22.99 -14.02 4.67
C GLU A 567 -23.74 -13.53 5.92
N SER A 568 -23.34 -12.39 6.49
CA SER A 568 -24.03 -11.77 7.62
C SER A 568 -25.43 -11.29 7.25
N ALA A 569 -25.60 -10.72 6.05
CA ALA A 569 -26.90 -10.35 5.50
C ALA A 569 -27.84 -11.58 5.37
N LYS A 570 -27.31 -12.73 4.92
CA LYS A 570 -28.06 -13.99 4.83
C LYS A 570 -28.41 -14.62 6.17
N SER A 571 -27.64 -14.31 7.22
CA SER A 571 -27.82 -14.89 8.57
C SER A 571 -28.88 -14.17 9.43
N GLY A 572 -29.43 -13.05 8.98
CA GLY A 572 -30.42 -12.25 9.74
C GLY A 572 -29.84 -11.46 10.92
N LEU A 573 -28.52 -11.26 10.96
CA LEU A 573 -27.83 -10.46 11.99
C LEU A 573 -28.09 -8.95 11.86
N VAL A 574 -28.54 -8.51 10.68
CA VAL A 574 -28.91 -7.14 10.34
C VAL A 574 -30.33 -7.12 9.81
N GLY A 575 -31.04 -5.99 9.94
CA GLY A 575 -32.39 -5.82 9.42
C GLY A 575 -32.49 -6.02 7.91
N GLU A 576 -33.67 -6.47 7.44
CA GLU A 576 -33.92 -6.78 6.03
C GLU A 576 -33.62 -5.59 5.10
N ARG A 577 -34.03 -4.38 5.49
CA ARG A 577 -33.77 -3.14 4.73
C ARG A 577 -32.27 -2.88 4.57
N LEU A 578 -31.49 -3.01 5.64
CA LEU A 578 -30.04 -2.83 5.59
C LEU A 578 -29.39 -3.91 4.71
N ALA A 579 -29.85 -5.15 4.77
CA ALA A 579 -29.35 -6.23 3.91
C ALA A 579 -29.60 -5.96 2.42
N GLU A 580 -30.78 -5.43 2.05
CA GLU A 580 -31.09 -4.99 0.68
C GLU A 580 -30.13 -3.88 0.21
N LEU A 581 -29.95 -2.84 1.03
CA LEU A 581 -29.04 -1.73 0.72
C LEU A 581 -27.58 -2.18 0.61
N MET A 582 -27.14 -3.13 1.45
CA MET A 582 -25.80 -3.71 1.34
C MET A 582 -25.61 -4.43 0.01
N SER A 583 -26.62 -5.17 -0.46
CA SER A 583 -26.58 -5.84 -1.76
C SER A 583 -26.57 -4.83 -2.91
N GLU A 584 -27.37 -3.78 -2.83
CA GLU A 584 -27.43 -2.72 -3.85
C GLU A 584 -26.09 -1.96 -3.93
N ALA A 585 -25.56 -1.51 -2.80
CA ALA A 585 -24.27 -0.82 -2.74
C ALA A 585 -23.11 -1.73 -3.19
N GLY A 586 -23.15 -3.02 -2.83
CA GLY A 586 -22.18 -4.01 -3.29
C GLY A 586 -22.20 -4.19 -4.81
N SER A 587 -23.40 -4.23 -5.39
CA SER A 587 -23.59 -4.30 -6.85
C SER A 587 -23.11 -3.03 -7.54
N LEU A 588 -23.40 -1.84 -7.00
CA LEU A 588 -22.93 -0.56 -7.53
C LEU A 588 -21.41 -0.49 -7.54
N LEU A 589 -20.75 -0.93 -6.48
CA LEU A 589 -19.29 -0.99 -6.38
C LEU A 589 -18.69 -2.18 -7.14
N GLY A 590 -19.50 -3.01 -7.80
CA GLY A 590 -19.07 -4.23 -8.48
C GLY A 590 -17.98 -3.98 -9.51
N ASP A 591 -18.10 -2.90 -10.28
CA ASP A 591 -17.15 -2.48 -11.32
C ASP A 591 -16.05 -1.53 -10.82
N LEU A 592 -15.98 -1.24 -9.51
CA LEU A 592 -14.93 -0.41 -8.92
C LEU A 592 -13.55 -0.93 -9.36
N PRO A 593 -12.70 -0.06 -9.94
CA PRO A 593 -11.40 -0.45 -10.49
C PRO A 593 -10.48 -1.08 -9.45
N TRP A 594 -9.55 -1.89 -9.95
CA TRP A 594 -8.48 -2.50 -9.17
C TRP A 594 -7.53 -1.43 -8.60
N MET A 595 -6.79 -1.74 -7.53
CA MET A 595 -5.86 -0.77 -6.90
C MET A 595 -4.85 -0.22 -7.89
N ARG A 596 -4.38 -1.04 -8.83
CA ARG A 596 -3.43 -0.61 -9.88
C ARG A 596 -3.96 0.53 -10.75
N ASP A 597 -5.28 0.58 -10.94
CA ASP A 597 -5.96 1.54 -11.80
C ASP A 597 -6.34 2.81 -11.01
N CYS A 598 -6.62 2.66 -9.71
CA CYS A 598 -6.80 3.79 -8.77
C CYS A 598 -5.48 4.49 -8.39
N ALA A 599 -4.39 3.72 -8.28
CA ALA A 599 -3.09 4.21 -7.80
C ALA A 599 -2.19 4.74 -8.93
N GLN A 600 -2.72 4.92 -10.15
CA GLN A 600 -1.96 5.39 -11.30
C GLN A 600 -1.29 6.75 -11.05
N ARG A 601 -0.36 7.08 -11.96
CA ARG A 601 0.38 8.35 -11.93
C ARG A 601 -0.58 9.54 -12.01
N PRO A 602 -0.11 10.77 -11.71
CA PRO A 602 -0.78 12.03 -12.05
C PRO A 602 -1.03 12.26 -13.56
N GLY A 603 -1.47 11.24 -14.31
CA GLY A 603 -2.00 11.39 -15.65
C GLY A 603 -3.47 11.82 -15.61
N GLY A 604 -4.00 12.28 -16.74
CA GLY A 604 -5.42 12.58 -16.87
C GLY A 604 -6.30 11.36 -16.61
N ILE A 605 -7.60 11.59 -16.46
CA ILE A 605 -8.61 10.55 -16.38
C ILE A 605 -8.65 9.76 -17.71
N GLY A 606 -8.38 10.38 -18.86
CA GLY A 606 -8.16 9.66 -20.12
C GLY A 606 -6.75 9.06 -20.17
N GLY A 607 -6.62 7.73 -20.21
CA GLY A 607 -5.35 7.08 -20.51
C GLY A 607 -4.78 7.47 -21.88
N ASP A 608 -3.57 7.01 -22.21
CA ASP A 608 -2.87 7.32 -23.46
C ASP A 608 -3.54 6.75 -24.75
N ASP A 609 -4.70 6.09 -24.66
CA ASP A 609 -5.33 5.34 -25.76
C ASP A 609 -6.70 5.90 -26.20
N GLU A 610 -7.12 5.54 -27.41
CA GLU A 610 -8.25 6.04 -28.22
C GLU A 610 -9.68 5.93 -27.61
N THR A 611 -9.84 5.83 -26.29
CA THR A 611 -11.11 5.91 -25.53
C THR A 611 -11.65 7.35 -25.38
N GLY A 612 -11.34 8.23 -26.35
CA GLY A 612 -11.55 9.67 -26.25
C GLY A 612 -13.01 10.12 -26.18
N LYS A 613 -13.97 9.28 -26.61
CA LYS A 613 -15.40 9.64 -26.58
C LYS A 613 -16.04 9.45 -25.20
N ASP A 614 -15.83 8.30 -24.55
CA ASP A 614 -16.36 8.02 -23.21
C ASP A 614 -15.72 8.94 -22.17
N THR A 615 -14.38 9.06 -22.19
CA THR A 615 -13.65 10.00 -21.33
C THR A 615 -14.18 11.42 -21.48
N ARG A 616 -14.40 11.89 -22.71
CA ARG A 616 -14.92 13.24 -22.95
C ARG A 616 -16.34 13.40 -22.40
N ARG A 617 -17.22 12.41 -22.58
CA ARG A 617 -18.58 12.43 -22.00
C ARG A 617 -18.52 12.55 -20.49
N VAL A 618 -17.68 11.75 -19.83
CA VAL A 618 -17.49 11.80 -18.37
C VAL A 618 -16.99 13.16 -17.90
N ILE A 619 -16.04 13.74 -18.62
CA ILE A 619 -15.50 15.08 -18.33
C ILE A 619 -16.57 16.17 -18.46
N GLU A 620 -17.33 16.18 -19.56
CA GLU A 620 -18.38 17.20 -19.75
C GLU A 620 -19.48 17.05 -18.70
N GLY A 621 -19.95 15.82 -18.43
CA GLY A 621 -21.00 15.58 -17.43
C GLY A 621 -20.57 15.99 -16.02
N LEU A 622 -19.33 15.71 -15.64
CA LEU A 622 -18.77 16.17 -14.36
C LEU A 622 -18.71 17.69 -14.26
N ILE A 623 -18.29 18.37 -15.34
CA ILE A 623 -18.25 19.83 -15.38
C ILE A 623 -19.67 20.39 -15.19
N THR A 624 -20.64 19.89 -15.94
CA THR A 624 -22.04 20.32 -15.84
C THR A 624 -22.60 20.09 -14.43
N LEU A 625 -22.34 18.94 -13.81
CA LEU A 625 -22.76 18.66 -12.43
C LEU A 625 -22.21 19.66 -11.40
N LEU A 626 -20.97 20.09 -11.58
CA LEU A 626 -20.32 21.03 -10.66
C LEU A 626 -20.75 22.49 -10.91
N ASP A 627 -21.11 22.81 -12.16
CA ASP A 627 -21.59 24.13 -12.58
C ASP A 627 -23.11 24.31 -12.30
N GLU A 628 -23.95 23.28 -12.45
CA GLU A 628 -25.41 23.34 -12.13
C GLU A 628 -25.67 23.55 -10.63
N GLY A 629 -24.74 23.12 -9.77
CA GLY A 629 -24.74 23.47 -8.34
C GLY A 629 -24.48 24.96 -8.06
N GLU A 630 -24.10 25.76 -9.07
CA GLU A 630 -24.00 27.23 -8.96
C GLU A 630 -25.39 27.89 -9.10
N ASP A 631 -26.25 27.40 -10.01
CA ASP A 631 -27.57 27.99 -10.28
C ASP A 631 -28.59 27.73 -9.15
N GLU A 632 -28.52 26.59 -8.45
CA GLU A 632 -29.37 26.33 -7.28
C GLU A 632 -28.98 27.21 -6.06
N LEU A 633 -27.68 27.50 -5.89
CA LEU A 633 -27.22 28.43 -4.85
C LEU A 633 -27.58 29.89 -5.18
N ASP A 634 -27.49 30.30 -6.45
CA ASP A 634 -27.90 31.63 -6.92
C ASP A 634 -29.43 31.83 -6.84
N LEU A 635 -30.22 30.76 -7.04
CA LEU A 635 -31.67 30.76 -6.82
C LEU A 635 -32.03 30.87 -5.33
N LEU A 636 -31.28 30.21 -4.44
CA LEU A 636 -31.47 30.32 -2.99
C LEU A 636 -31.04 31.69 -2.44
N GLU A 637 -29.99 32.32 -2.99
CA GLU A 637 -29.63 33.70 -2.63
C GLU A 637 -30.63 34.74 -3.17
N ARG A 638 -31.26 34.50 -4.33
CA ARG A 638 -32.35 35.36 -4.84
C ARG A 638 -33.67 35.19 -4.08
N TYR A 639 -33.94 34.02 -3.50
CA TYR A 639 -35.13 33.79 -2.68
C TYR A 639 -34.99 34.27 -1.23
N ASN A 640 -33.77 34.50 -0.72
CA ASN A 640 -33.53 34.95 0.66
C ASN A 640 -33.62 36.47 0.90
N SER A 641 -34.28 37.22 0.00
CA SER A 641 -34.69 38.61 0.28
C SER A 641 -36.06 38.74 0.96
N CYS A 642 -36.68 37.63 1.39
CA CYS A 642 -37.90 37.67 2.18
C CYS A 642 -37.90 36.62 3.31
N GLY A 643 -37.64 37.06 4.54
CA GLY A 643 -38.04 36.41 5.79
C GLY A 643 -37.45 35.03 6.10
N ALA A 644 -36.30 35.00 6.79
CA ALA A 644 -35.61 33.79 7.22
C ALA A 644 -36.02 33.33 8.64
N GLU A 645 -36.47 32.09 8.79
CA GLU A 645 -36.12 31.20 9.90
C GLU A 645 -36.35 29.73 9.51
N GLU A 646 -35.30 28.92 9.71
CA GLU A 646 -35.25 27.46 9.85
C GLU A 646 -35.45 26.54 8.62
N ALA A 647 -34.34 26.02 8.07
CA ALA A 647 -33.98 24.60 8.09
C ALA A 647 -32.56 24.41 7.51
N TRP A 648 -31.82 23.40 7.99
CA TRP A 648 -30.46 22.99 7.57
C TRP A 648 -29.26 23.69 8.22
N VAL A 649 -29.05 23.50 9.53
CA VAL A 649 -27.73 23.19 10.13
C VAL A 649 -28.00 22.57 11.52
N ALA A 650 -28.07 21.25 11.65
CA ALA A 650 -28.11 20.60 12.97
C ALA A 650 -27.73 19.10 12.92
N ALA A 651 -26.49 18.78 12.51
CA ALA A 651 -25.92 17.46 12.80
C ALA A 651 -24.37 17.47 12.79
N ALA A 652 -23.76 18.51 13.33
CA ALA A 652 -22.33 18.49 13.61
C ALA A 652 -22.04 19.40 14.79
N ASN A 653 -21.88 18.84 16.00
CA ASN A 653 -20.95 19.34 17.03
C ASN A 653 -21.01 18.44 18.29
N LEU A 654 -19.84 17.97 18.73
CA LEU A 654 -19.55 17.57 20.11
C LEU A 654 -18.45 18.51 20.67
N PRO A 655 -18.29 18.65 22.00
CA PRO A 655 -18.45 19.94 22.68
C PRO A 655 -17.13 20.69 22.91
N ARG A 656 -17.17 22.02 22.78
CA ARG A 656 -16.06 22.91 23.16
C ARG A 656 -16.03 23.14 24.67
N SER A 657 -14.87 22.89 25.28
CA SER A 657 -14.54 23.15 26.67
C SER A 657 -14.72 24.63 27.05
N ARG A 658 -15.35 24.90 28.21
CA ARG A 658 -15.48 26.24 28.81
C ARG A 658 -14.12 26.76 29.30
N LYS A 659 -13.57 27.80 28.66
CA LYS A 659 -12.52 28.65 29.26
C LYS A 659 -13.11 29.99 29.72
N ARG A 660 -12.88 30.28 30.99
CA ARG A 660 -13.42 31.38 31.80
C ARG A 660 -12.68 32.69 31.47
N LYS A 661 -13.45 33.74 31.16
CA LYS A 661 -13.01 35.10 30.78
C LYS A 661 -12.37 35.81 32.00
N LYS A 662 -11.13 36.31 31.87
CA LYS A 662 -10.50 37.24 32.85
C LYS A 662 -10.39 38.62 32.19
N ARG A 663 -10.90 39.65 32.87
CA ARG A 663 -11.00 41.05 32.38
C ARG A 663 -9.63 41.73 32.27
N ARG A 664 -9.51 42.61 31.28
CA ARG A 664 -8.42 43.58 31.03
C ARG A 664 -8.36 44.67 32.11
N ALA A 665 -7.15 45.20 32.34
CA ALA A 665 -6.90 46.57 32.73
C ALA A 665 -5.88 47.19 31.75
N SER A 666 -6.04 48.49 31.51
CA SER A 666 -5.47 49.37 30.48
C SER A 666 -4.12 50.02 30.85
N SER A 667 -3.32 50.43 29.85
CA SER A 667 -2.77 51.82 29.70
C SER A 667 -1.67 51.98 28.63
N GLY A 668 -1.72 53.08 27.85
CA GLY A 668 -0.60 53.84 27.21
C GLY A 668 -0.10 53.30 25.85
N ALA A 669 -0.33 53.90 24.67
CA ALA A 669 -0.08 55.25 24.11
C ALA A 669 1.36 55.50 23.63
N ALA A 670 1.56 55.59 22.30
CA ALA A 670 2.39 56.57 21.58
C ALA A 670 2.33 56.32 20.05
N GLU A 671 2.07 57.39 19.29
CA GLU A 671 2.07 57.49 17.82
C GLU A 671 3.49 57.54 17.25
N GLU A 672 3.71 57.07 16.01
CA GLU A 672 4.53 57.81 15.04
C GLU A 672 4.28 57.39 13.58
N ARG A 673 4.45 58.37 12.69
CA ARG A 673 3.95 58.48 11.30
C ARG A 673 4.82 57.75 10.26
N SER A 674 4.16 57.29 9.19
CA SER A 674 4.69 56.77 7.92
C SER A 674 5.34 57.86 7.03
N PRO A 675 6.19 57.49 6.04
CA PRO A 675 5.77 57.50 4.61
C PRO A 675 6.54 56.45 3.72
N PRO A 676 6.56 56.48 2.36
CA PRO A 676 5.53 55.88 1.48
C PRO A 676 6.03 54.87 0.40
N ILE A 677 5.10 54.01 -0.04
CA ILE A 677 4.94 53.35 -1.38
C ILE A 677 6.00 52.34 -1.89
N ALA A 678 5.54 51.10 -2.16
CA ALA A 678 5.72 50.41 -3.44
C ALA A 678 4.59 49.38 -3.67
N LYS A 679 3.84 49.53 -4.76
CA LYS A 679 2.80 48.59 -5.18
C LYS A 679 3.45 47.29 -5.65
N ASN A 680 3.31 46.21 -4.88
CA ASN A 680 3.53 44.85 -5.37
C ASN A 680 2.20 44.09 -5.30
N ALA A 681 1.84 43.46 -6.42
CA ALA A 681 0.65 42.64 -6.57
C ALA A 681 0.62 41.54 -5.49
N MET A 682 -0.41 41.59 -4.65
CA MET A 682 -0.61 40.71 -3.51
C MET A 682 -1.32 39.45 -4.01
N ASN A 683 -0.74 38.30 -3.69
CA ASN A 683 -1.22 36.97 -4.08
C ASN A 683 -2.44 36.58 -3.22
N MET A 684 -3.46 35.95 -3.82
CA MET A 684 -4.82 35.80 -3.31
C MET A 684 -5.00 34.82 -2.11
N TYR A 685 -3.92 34.20 -1.61
CA TYR A 685 -4.01 33.08 -0.66
C TYR A 685 -3.32 33.28 0.70
N ASP A 686 -2.97 34.51 1.08
CA ASP A 686 -2.46 34.82 2.42
C ASP A 686 -3.57 35.30 3.35
N ILE A 687 -4.48 34.41 3.75
CA ILE A 687 -5.31 34.60 4.95
C ILE A 687 -5.30 33.31 5.77
N LEU A 688 -4.57 33.40 6.89
CA LEU A 688 -4.54 32.56 8.11
C LEU A 688 -3.11 32.18 8.53
N ARG A 689 -2.30 33.22 8.79
CA ARG A 689 -1.23 33.15 9.80
C ARG A 689 -1.68 33.99 11.00
N HIS A 690 -1.39 33.46 12.19
CA HIS A 690 -1.66 33.99 13.54
C HIS A 690 -3.03 33.65 14.11
N VAL A 691 -3.09 32.69 15.04
CA VAL A 691 -3.10 32.94 16.50
C VAL A 691 -2.51 31.70 17.20
N ASP A 692 -1.66 31.95 18.21
CA ASP A 692 -0.89 31.01 19.02
C ASP A 692 -1.66 29.86 19.71
#